data_AF-A0A0N1PGA6-F1
#
_entry.id   AF-A0A0N1PGA6-F1
#
_cell.length_a   1.000
_cell.length_b   1.000
_cell.length_c   1.000
_cell.angle_alpha   90.00
_cell.angle_beta   90.00
_cell.angle_gamma   90.00
#
_symmetry.space_group_name_H-M   'P 1'
#
loop_
_entity.id
_entity.type
_entity.pdbx_description
1 polymer ?
#
loop_
_entity_poly.entity_id
_entity_poly.type
_entity_poly.pdbx_seq_one_letter_code
_entity_poly.pdbx_strand_id
1 'polypeptide(L)'
;MSLEERNRKVAETFEKFKIDEWGKDNEVKCVQVATNVVEQKHQVSRAKRGKALGSRAFRGSTVWFTGLSGAGKTSIAFALEAYLVSKDHGFTKGRDTTLATIILTNVVEQKHQVSRAKRGKALGSRAFRGSTVWFTGLSGAGKTSIAFALEAYLVSKGIPAYGLDGDNIRTGLNKNLGFSKEDREENIRRVAEVAKLFADSGVVCLCSFVSPFAEDRELARRIHTDSHLPFFEVFIDTPLDVCEQRDTKGLYKKAREGQIKGIIPRHEARNQEVEELFIYGNRLTSAIEEAATLPQIQLTDLDLQWVQVLSEGWAYPLKGFMRETEYLQALHSNCLTLPDGSLVNQSVPVVLPVTSSVKEQLSGAGALALVHGGRCVAILRSPEFYPHRKQERCCRQYGIYHTGHPYIKMIEESGDWLVGGNLEVFERILWHDGLDSYRLTPNELRRKFRQLGADAVFAFQLRNPIHNGHALLMQDTHRQLIERGFKKPVLLLHPLGGWTKDDDVPLEVRILQHKAVLAERVLDPDSTVLAIFPSPMMYAGPTEVQWHAKCRMNAGANHYIVGRDPAGLPHPAGDGDLYDPRHGAMVLKMAPGLNDLEIIPFRVAAYDTSVGKMAFFDPTRKEDFDFISGTRMRDLRAVFLKLGDNAPLGAFET
;
A
#
# COMPACT_ATOMS: atom_id res chain seq x y z
N MET A 1 32.60 -36.06 -35.06
CA MET A 1 32.86 -36.93 -33.89
C MET A 1 31.51 -37.32 -33.31
N SER A 2 31.23 -38.63 -33.19
CA SER A 2 29.96 -39.10 -32.61
C SER A 2 29.87 -38.71 -31.12
N LEU A 3 28.65 -38.68 -30.56
CA LEU A 3 28.43 -38.34 -29.14
C LEU A 3 29.19 -39.30 -28.21
N GLU A 4 29.21 -40.60 -28.55
CA GLU A 4 29.94 -41.64 -27.80
C GLU A 4 31.45 -41.41 -27.83
N GLU A 5 32.01 -41.08 -28.99
CA GLU A 5 33.45 -40.85 -29.14
C GLU A 5 33.90 -39.54 -28.45
N ARG A 6 33.00 -38.55 -28.37
CA ARG A 6 33.19 -37.30 -27.62
C ARG A 6 33.14 -37.54 -26.11
N ASN A 7 32.20 -38.36 -25.62
CA ASN A 7 32.09 -38.74 -24.22
C ASN A 7 33.26 -39.63 -23.74
N ARG A 8 33.76 -40.53 -24.60
CA ARG A 8 34.93 -41.36 -24.32
C ARG A 8 36.20 -40.52 -24.14
N LYS A 9 36.50 -39.60 -25.07
CA LYS A 9 37.66 -38.69 -24.96
C LYS A 9 37.60 -37.79 -23.73
N VAL A 10 36.38 -37.35 -23.38
CA VAL A 10 36.08 -36.62 -22.15
C VAL A 10 36.47 -37.47 -20.94
N ALA A 11 35.96 -38.71 -20.81
CA ALA A 11 36.27 -39.62 -19.71
C ALA A 11 37.78 -39.95 -19.59
N GLU A 12 38.45 -40.22 -20.71
CA GLU A 12 39.91 -40.46 -20.77
C GLU A 12 40.72 -39.24 -20.29
N THR A 13 40.26 -38.03 -20.62
CA THR A 13 40.87 -36.78 -20.15
C THR A 13 40.67 -36.61 -18.65
N PHE A 14 39.52 -37.01 -18.10
CA PHE A 14 39.21 -36.88 -16.67
C PHE A 14 40.04 -37.82 -15.77
N GLU A 15 40.22 -39.08 -16.17
CA GLU A 15 41.12 -40.00 -15.47
C GLU A 15 42.57 -39.51 -15.47
N LYS A 16 43.02 -38.92 -16.59
CA LYS A 16 44.38 -38.39 -16.74
C LYS A 16 44.69 -37.25 -15.76
N PHE A 17 43.71 -36.43 -15.37
CA PHE A 17 43.91 -35.25 -14.49
C PHE A 17 43.52 -35.46 -13.01
N LYS A 18 43.10 -36.68 -12.61
CA LYS A 18 42.70 -37.02 -11.23
C LYS A 18 41.77 -35.98 -10.60
N ILE A 19 40.74 -35.57 -11.35
CA ILE A 19 39.85 -34.45 -10.96
C ILE A 19 39.04 -34.76 -9.69
N ASP A 20 38.87 -36.05 -9.36
CA ASP A 20 38.32 -36.52 -8.09
C ASP A 20 39.18 -36.17 -6.86
N GLU A 21 40.45 -35.80 -7.04
CA GLU A 21 41.38 -35.38 -5.99
C GLU A 21 41.52 -33.85 -5.83
N TRP A 22 40.87 -33.04 -6.68
CA TRP A 22 40.98 -31.59 -6.65
C TRP A 22 40.40 -30.97 -5.37
N GLY A 23 41.15 -30.06 -4.74
CA GLY A 23 40.83 -29.40 -3.46
C GLY A 23 41.80 -29.72 -2.30
N LYS A 24 42.96 -30.34 -2.56
CA LYS A 24 43.93 -30.68 -1.52
C LYS A 24 45.04 -29.66 -1.25
N ASP A 25 45.45 -28.81 -2.18
CA ASP A 25 46.32 -27.64 -1.94
C ASP A 25 46.37 -26.75 -3.19
N ASN A 26 46.27 -25.42 -3.01
CA ASN A 26 46.93 -24.34 -3.79
C ASN A 26 46.33 -22.93 -3.45
N GLU A 27 47.18 -22.12 -2.78
CA GLU A 27 47.29 -20.65 -2.54
C GLU A 27 46.10 -19.69 -2.77
N VAL A 28 45.71 -18.75 -1.87
CA VAL A 28 46.33 -17.66 -1.05
C VAL A 28 46.28 -16.24 -1.69
N LYS A 29 45.38 -15.42 -1.10
CA LYS A 29 45.27 -13.94 -0.91
C LYS A 29 45.35 -12.94 -2.10
N CYS A 30 44.35 -12.03 -2.15
CA CYS A 30 44.62 -10.59 -1.91
C CYS A 30 43.40 -9.84 -1.35
N VAL A 31 43.68 -8.82 -0.55
CA VAL A 31 42.82 -8.00 0.31
C VAL A 31 42.43 -6.70 -0.41
N GLN A 32 41.18 -6.25 -0.25
CA GLN A 32 40.88 -4.82 -0.25
C GLN A 32 39.67 -4.51 0.64
N VAL A 33 39.89 -3.56 1.54
CA VAL A 33 39.03 -3.16 2.66
C VAL A 33 37.93 -2.22 2.16
N ALA A 34 36.67 -2.55 2.41
CA ALA A 34 35.59 -1.58 2.46
C ALA A 34 35.37 -1.21 3.93
N THR A 35 35.67 0.04 4.28
CA THR A 35 35.43 0.61 5.61
C THR A 35 33.93 0.65 5.90
N ASN A 36 33.54 0.08 7.05
CA ASN A 36 32.18 0.00 7.64
C ASN A 36 31.29 -1.19 7.25
N VAL A 37 31.83 -2.40 7.14
CA VAL A 37 31.04 -3.65 7.15
C VAL A 37 31.45 -4.51 8.34
N VAL A 38 30.49 -4.92 9.18
CA VAL A 38 30.73 -5.93 10.22
C VAL A 38 30.65 -7.30 9.55
N GLU A 39 31.79 -7.98 9.40
CA GLU A 39 31.83 -9.32 8.81
C GLU A 39 31.13 -10.34 9.74
N GLN A 40 30.02 -10.92 9.29
CA GLN A 40 29.33 -11.98 10.02
C GLN A 40 29.82 -13.35 9.55
N LYS A 41 30.44 -14.12 10.45
CA LYS A 41 30.92 -15.47 10.15
C LYS A 41 29.75 -16.45 10.05
N HIS A 42 29.70 -17.27 8.97
CA HIS A 42 28.76 -18.38 8.88
C HIS A 42 28.83 -19.28 10.12
N GLN A 43 27.69 -19.54 10.75
CA GLN A 43 27.59 -20.41 11.92
C GLN A 43 27.80 -21.90 11.59
N VAL A 44 27.67 -22.27 10.31
CA VAL A 44 27.88 -23.65 9.83
C VAL A 44 29.19 -23.77 9.05
N SER A 45 30.15 -24.53 9.60
CA SER A 45 31.43 -24.79 8.96
C SER A 45 31.28 -25.55 7.63
N ARG A 46 32.23 -25.37 6.70
CA ARG A 46 32.28 -26.13 5.43
C ARG A 46 32.25 -27.65 5.67
N ALA A 47 32.91 -28.12 6.72
CA ALA A 47 32.92 -29.53 7.11
C ALA A 47 31.53 -30.06 7.54
N LYS A 48 30.72 -29.26 8.26
CA LYS A 48 29.34 -29.64 8.63
C LYS A 48 28.41 -29.71 7.41
N ARG A 49 28.56 -28.79 6.45
CA ARG A 49 27.82 -28.82 5.17
C ARG A 49 28.12 -30.08 4.36
N GLY A 50 29.37 -30.55 4.37
CA GLY A 50 29.76 -31.79 3.69
C GLY A 50 29.15 -33.07 4.26
N LYS A 51 29.02 -33.16 5.58
CA LYS A 51 28.36 -34.29 6.25
C LYS A 51 26.87 -34.40 5.89
N ALA A 52 26.18 -33.26 5.72
CA ALA A 52 24.76 -33.22 5.36
C ALA A 52 24.47 -33.73 3.93
N LEU A 53 25.46 -33.68 3.04
CA LEU A 53 25.39 -34.12 1.64
C LEU A 53 25.75 -35.61 1.44
N GLY A 54 25.93 -36.38 2.52
CA GLY A 54 26.25 -37.82 2.44
C GLY A 54 27.68 -38.15 1.99
N SER A 55 28.57 -37.17 1.87
CA SER A 55 29.98 -37.37 1.45
C SER A 55 30.96 -37.24 2.62
N ARG A 56 32.08 -37.99 2.58
CA ARG A 56 33.18 -37.87 3.57
C ARG A 56 33.92 -36.51 3.51
N ALA A 57 33.67 -35.65 2.52
CA ALA A 57 34.17 -34.28 2.44
C ALA A 57 33.43 -33.46 1.36
N PHE A 58 32.91 -32.27 1.70
CA PHE A 58 32.46 -31.30 0.69
C PHE A 58 33.68 -30.80 -0.10
N ARG A 59 33.76 -31.16 -1.39
CA ARG A 59 34.77 -30.64 -2.33
C ARG A 59 34.08 -29.75 -3.35
N GLY A 60 33.88 -28.49 -3.00
CA GLY A 60 33.46 -27.46 -3.96
C GLY A 60 34.69 -26.96 -4.71
N SER A 61 34.72 -27.14 -6.03
CA SER A 61 35.80 -26.68 -6.90
C SER A 61 35.20 -25.90 -8.07
N THR A 62 35.77 -24.74 -8.40
CA THR A 62 35.38 -23.99 -9.60
C THR A 62 36.34 -24.37 -10.72
N VAL A 63 35.81 -24.88 -11.83
CA VAL A 63 36.59 -25.28 -13.01
C VAL A 63 36.29 -24.31 -14.15
N TRP A 64 37.31 -23.59 -14.62
CA TRP A 64 37.20 -22.65 -15.75
C TRP A 64 37.67 -23.33 -17.03
N PHE A 65 36.82 -23.33 -18.07
CA PHE A 65 37.18 -23.82 -19.40
C PHE A 65 37.46 -22.63 -20.32
N THR A 66 38.71 -22.48 -20.77
CA THR A 66 39.15 -21.41 -21.68
C THR A 66 39.46 -21.95 -23.07
N GLY A 67 39.21 -21.16 -24.13
CA GLY A 67 39.47 -21.55 -25.52
C GLY A 67 38.64 -20.77 -26.54
N LEU A 68 38.95 -20.90 -27.84
CA LEU A 68 38.28 -20.18 -28.93
C LEU A 68 36.80 -20.56 -29.09
N SER A 69 36.01 -19.72 -29.75
CA SER A 69 34.62 -20.05 -30.13
C SER A 69 34.61 -21.35 -30.95
N GLY A 70 33.67 -22.26 -30.68
CA GLY A 70 33.63 -23.59 -31.30
C GLY A 70 34.51 -24.68 -30.67
N ALA A 71 35.39 -24.36 -29.71
CA ALA A 71 36.27 -25.33 -29.05
C ALA A 71 35.56 -26.33 -28.11
N GLY A 72 34.23 -26.45 -28.15
CA GLY A 72 33.47 -27.44 -27.37
C GLY A 72 33.42 -27.20 -25.86
N LYS A 73 33.83 -26.03 -25.35
CA LYS A 73 33.92 -25.70 -23.91
C LYS A 73 32.63 -26.02 -23.13
N THR A 74 31.49 -25.60 -23.66
CA THR A 74 30.17 -25.85 -23.07
C THR A 74 29.82 -27.34 -23.06
N SER A 75 30.12 -28.06 -24.14
CA SER A 75 29.91 -29.51 -24.22
C SER A 75 30.79 -30.27 -23.22
N ILE A 76 32.01 -29.80 -22.97
CA ILE A 76 32.92 -30.39 -21.98
C ILE A 76 32.41 -30.13 -20.56
N ALA A 77 31.93 -28.92 -20.26
CA ALA A 77 31.35 -28.58 -18.96
C ALA A 77 30.12 -29.44 -18.63
N PHE A 78 29.20 -29.63 -19.59
CA PHE A 78 28.03 -30.49 -19.38
C PHE A 78 28.38 -31.98 -19.34
N ALA A 79 29.38 -32.42 -20.12
CA ALA A 79 29.85 -33.80 -20.04
C ALA A 79 30.53 -34.10 -18.70
N LEU A 80 31.25 -33.12 -18.12
CA LEU A 80 31.78 -33.20 -16.76
C LEU A 80 30.65 -33.30 -15.72
N GLU A 81 29.63 -32.45 -15.81
CA GLU A 81 28.45 -32.51 -14.94
C GLU A 81 27.77 -33.90 -15.03
N ALA A 82 27.56 -34.41 -16.25
CA ALA A 82 26.96 -35.72 -16.49
C ALA A 82 27.80 -36.87 -15.93
N TYR A 83 29.13 -36.83 -16.13
CA TYR A 83 30.07 -37.85 -15.65
C TYR A 83 30.12 -37.89 -14.11
N LEU A 84 30.17 -36.73 -13.45
CA LEU A 84 30.18 -36.63 -11.98
C LEU A 84 28.89 -37.15 -11.35
N VAL A 85 27.75 -36.99 -12.03
CA VAL A 85 26.45 -37.49 -11.58
C VAL A 85 26.25 -38.99 -11.94
N SER A 86 26.91 -39.52 -12.97
CA SER A 86 26.72 -40.89 -13.47
C SER A 86 27.58 -41.97 -12.82
N LYS A 87 28.45 -41.64 -11.85
CA LYS A 87 29.25 -42.66 -11.13
C LYS A 87 28.40 -43.68 -10.35
N ASP A 88 27.09 -43.49 -10.26
CA ASP A 88 26.11 -44.49 -9.82
C ASP A 88 24.85 -44.51 -10.71
N HIS A 89 24.83 -45.34 -11.75
CA HIS A 89 23.66 -45.77 -12.57
C HIS A 89 23.49 -45.11 -13.97
N GLY A 90 23.21 -45.98 -14.95
CA GLY A 90 23.24 -45.75 -16.39
C GLY A 90 22.19 -44.80 -16.98
N PHE A 91 22.47 -44.37 -18.21
CA PHE A 91 21.74 -43.36 -18.97
C PHE A 91 20.47 -43.93 -19.64
N THR A 92 19.33 -43.25 -19.50
CA THR A 92 18.14 -43.42 -20.35
C THR A 92 17.74 -42.10 -21.00
N LYS A 93 17.27 -42.20 -22.25
CA LYS A 93 16.99 -41.12 -23.21
C LYS A 93 15.53 -40.66 -23.07
N GLY A 94 15.28 -39.37 -22.82
CA GLY A 94 13.94 -38.77 -22.76
C GLY A 94 13.78 -37.65 -23.80
N ARG A 95 12.62 -37.63 -24.47
CA ARG A 95 12.26 -36.76 -25.61
C ARG A 95 11.94 -35.31 -25.16
N ASP A 96 12.34 -34.36 -25.99
CA ASP A 96 12.02 -32.92 -25.93
C ASP A 96 10.60 -32.64 -26.44
N THR A 97 9.90 -31.73 -25.76
CA THR A 97 8.93 -30.79 -26.36
C THR A 97 8.94 -29.49 -25.56
N THR A 98 9.32 -28.37 -26.17
CA THR A 98 8.85 -27.05 -25.73
C THR A 98 8.96 -26.00 -26.83
N LEU A 99 7.89 -25.20 -26.92
CA LEU A 99 7.69 -24.02 -27.75
C LEU A 99 8.71 -22.91 -27.44
N ALA A 100 9.11 -22.20 -28.48
CA ALA A 100 10.08 -21.11 -28.44
C ALA A 100 9.44 -19.77 -28.05
N THR A 101 10.16 -18.96 -27.28
CA THR A 101 10.04 -17.49 -27.29
C THR A 101 11.46 -16.92 -27.30
N ILE A 102 11.75 -16.08 -28.30
CA ILE A 102 13.06 -15.47 -28.58
C ILE A 102 13.12 -14.09 -27.93
N ILE A 103 14.19 -13.73 -27.19
CA ILE A 103 14.81 -12.38 -27.21
C ILE A 103 16.32 -12.43 -26.88
N LEU A 104 17.15 -12.39 -27.94
CA LEU A 104 18.50 -11.78 -28.10
C LEU A 104 19.15 -12.48 -29.32
N THR A 105 19.43 -11.73 -30.39
CA THR A 105 19.76 -12.27 -31.73
C THR A 105 21.04 -13.12 -31.82
N ASN A 106 21.86 -13.17 -30.77
CA ASN A 106 23.10 -13.96 -30.71
C ASN A 106 23.25 -14.84 -29.44
N VAL A 107 22.18 -15.05 -28.66
CA VAL A 107 22.23 -15.86 -27.42
C VAL A 107 21.31 -17.07 -27.56
N VAL A 108 21.90 -18.27 -27.62
CA VAL A 108 21.16 -19.53 -27.64
C VAL A 108 21.10 -20.10 -26.23
N GLU A 109 19.90 -20.27 -25.69
CA GLU A 109 19.65 -20.93 -24.41
C GLU A 109 20.27 -22.34 -24.42
N GLN A 110 21.10 -22.63 -23.40
CA GLN A 110 21.76 -23.93 -23.27
C GLN A 110 21.00 -24.78 -22.26
N LYS A 111 20.30 -25.82 -22.73
CA LYS A 111 19.61 -26.76 -21.86
C LYS A 111 20.61 -27.65 -21.11
N HIS A 112 20.42 -27.79 -19.79
CA HIS A 112 21.20 -28.73 -18.97
C HIS A 112 20.93 -30.18 -19.42
N GLN A 113 21.99 -30.98 -19.55
CA GLN A 113 21.87 -32.40 -19.91
C GLN A 113 21.44 -33.28 -18.73
N VAL A 114 21.64 -32.81 -17.50
CA VAL A 114 21.26 -33.51 -16.26
C VAL A 114 20.00 -32.89 -15.64
N SER A 115 18.95 -33.69 -15.51
CA SER A 115 17.68 -33.22 -14.94
C SER A 115 17.81 -32.87 -13.45
N ARG A 116 16.97 -31.93 -12.99
CA ARG A 116 16.82 -31.57 -11.56
C ARG A 116 16.64 -32.79 -10.66
N ALA A 117 15.87 -33.78 -11.10
CA ALA A 117 15.67 -35.03 -10.36
C ALA A 117 16.98 -35.81 -10.15
N LYS A 118 17.84 -35.90 -11.17
CA LYS A 118 19.15 -36.56 -11.07
C LYS A 118 20.11 -35.76 -10.18
N ARG A 119 20.17 -34.43 -10.33
CA ARG A 119 20.99 -33.56 -9.47
C ARG A 119 20.55 -33.62 -8.01
N GLY A 120 19.25 -33.65 -7.74
CA GLY A 120 18.70 -33.85 -6.40
C GLY A 120 19.12 -35.17 -5.75
N LYS A 121 19.14 -36.28 -6.50
CA LYS A 121 19.64 -37.58 -6.02
C LYS A 121 21.12 -37.54 -5.66
N ALA A 122 21.94 -36.90 -6.49
CA ALA A 122 23.38 -36.73 -6.23
C ALA A 122 23.68 -35.89 -4.98
N LEU A 123 22.79 -34.99 -4.60
CA LEU A 123 22.87 -34.22 -3.34
C LEU A 123 22.36 -35.01 -2.11
N GLY A 124 22.13 -36.32 -2.23
CA GLY A 124 21.64 -37.17 -1.15
C GLY A 124 20.14 -37.03 -0.87
N SER A 125 19.37 -36.40 -1.76
CA SER A 125 17.92 -36.24 -1.59
C SER A 125 17.11 -37.28 -2.35
N ARG A 126 16.01 -37.76 -1.74
CA ARG A 126 15.01 -38.63 -2.39
C ARG A 126 14.22 -37.92 -3.50
N ALA A 127 14.13 -36.58 -3.45
CA ALA A 127 13.42 -35.74 -4.41
C ALA A 127 14.12 -34.39 -4.60
N PHE A 128 13.93 -33.74 -5.74
CA PHE A 128 14.43 -32.37 -5.91
C PHE A 128 13.71 -31.42 -4.94
N ARG A 129 14.49 -30.61 -4.21
CA ARG A 129 14.00 -29.70 -3.15
C ARG A 129 14.62 -28.30 -3.24
N GLY A 130 15.28 -28.01 -4.35
CA GLY A 130 15.87 -26.71 -4.60
C GLY A 130 14.80 -25.63 -4.59
N SER A 131 14.99 -24.61 -3.77
CA SER A 131 14.01 -23.57 -3.51
C SER A 131 14.67 -22.33 -2.90
N THR A 132 13.96 -21.20 -2.96
CA THR A 132 14.42 -19.95 -2.36
C THR A 132 13.48 -19.53 -1.24
N VAL A 133 14.04 -19.28 -0.06
CA VAL A 133 13.35 -18.62 1.06
C VAL A 133 13.85 -17.20 1.14
N TRP A 134 12.98 -16.25 0.86
CA TRP A 134 13.28 -14.83 0.78
C TRP A 134 12.75 -14.10 2.01
N PHE A 135 13.66 -13.77 2.94
CA PHE A 135 13.33 -12.99 4.12
C PHE A 135 13.32 -11.50 3.77
N THR A 136 12.19 -10.84 4.05
CA THR A 136 12.00 -9.39 3.88
C THR A 136 11.53 -8.75 5.19
N GLY A 137 11.80 -7.46 5.39
CA GLY A 137 11.43 -6.73 6.62
C GLY A 137 12.47 -5.70 7.05
N LEU A 138 12.16 -4.92 8.08
CA LEU A 138 12.97 -3.79 8.54
C LEU A 138 14.40 -4.19 8.99
N SER A 139 15.35 -3.26 8.93
CA SER A 139 16.67 -3.47 9.53
C SER A 139 16.50 -3.76 11.03
N GLY A 140 17.21 -4.75 11.59
CA GLY A 140 17.03 -5.13 13.00
C GLY A 140 15.79 -5.99 13.31
N ALA A 141 14.92 -6.30 12.34
CA ALA A 141 13.74 -7.14 12.54
C ALA A 141 14.08 -8.60 12.93
N GLY A 142 15.24 -9.11 12.49
CA GLY A 142 15.72 -10.46 12.83
C GLY A 142 15.96 -11.39 11.64
N LYS A 143 15.84 -10.90 10.40
CA LYS A 143 16.05 -11.67 9.14
C LYS A 143 17.32 -12.53 9.16
N THR A 144 18.48 -11.91 9.40
CA THR A 144 19.78 -12.59 9.40
C THR A 144 19.85 -13.68 10.48
N SER A 145 19.31 -13.41 11.68
CA SER A 145 19.27 -14.37 12.79
C SER A 145 18.43 -15.60 12.44
N ILE A 146 17.25 -15.39 11.85
CA ILE A 146 16.34 -16.46 11.43
C ILE A 146 16.95 -17.25 10.27
N ALA A 147 17.54 -16.57 9.28
CA ALA A 147 18.16 -17.19 8.13
C ALA A 147 19.30 -18.14 8.54
N PHE A 148 20.19 -17.73 9.44
CA PHE A 148 21.28 -18.59 9.89
C PHE A 148 20.82 -19.70 10.84
N ALA A 149 19.82 -19.46 11.68
CA ALA A 149 19.22 -20.53 12.49
C ALA A 149 18.57 -21.60 11.61
N LEU A 150 17.86 -21.18 10.56
CA LEU A 150 17.28 -22.08 9.57
C LEU A 150 18.35 -22.82 8.75
N GLU A 151 19.43 -22.14 8.35
CA GLU A 151 20.58 -22.77 7.69
C GLU A 151 21.13 -23.93 8.55
N ALA A 152 21.38 -23.66 9.84
CA ALA A 152 21.87 -24.67 10.77
C ALA A 152 20.89 -25.84 10.95
N TYR A 153 19.60 -25.55 11.06
CA TYR A 153 18.55 -26.57 11.17
C TYR A 153 18.49 -27.46 9.92
N LEU A 154 18.42 -26.88 8.72
CA LEU A 154 18.36 -27.63 7.47
C LEU A 154 19.58 -28.52 7.28
N VAL A 155 20.78 -27.99 7.52
CA VAL A 155 22.02 -28.76 7.44
C VAL A 155 22.02 -29.91 8.45
N SER A 156 21.52 -29.69 9.68
CA SER A 156 21.40 -30.76 10.69
C SER A 156 20.48 -31.92 10.25
N LYS A 157 19.55 -31.65 9.35
CA LYS A 157 18.60 -32.63 8.78
C LYS A 157 19.08 -33.25 7.46
N GLY A 158 20.34 -33.01 7.07
CA GLY A 158 20.85 -33.50 5.78
C GLY A 158 20.27 -32.75 4.58
N ILE A 159 19.78 -31.52 4.79
CA ILE A 159 19.24 -30.68 3.73
C ILE A 159 20.29 -29.61 3.37
N PRO A 160 20.82 -29.61 2.14
CA PRO A 160 21.77 -28.59 1.72
C PRO A 160 21.10 -27.23 1.67
N ALA A 161 21.63 -26.27 2.42
CA ALA A 161 21.16 -24.88 2.45
C ALA A 161 22.34 -23.91 2.37
N TYR A 162 22.09 -22.72 1.83
CA TYR A 162 23.10 -21.67 1.73
C TYR A 162 22.48 -20.28 1.95
N GLY A 163 23.02 -19.54 2.93
CA GLY A 163 22.61 -18.16 3.21
C GLY A 163 23.27 -17.12 2.31
N LEU A 164 22.45 -16.33 1.62
CA LEU A 164 22.82 -15.08 0.95
C LEU A 164 22.39 -13.91 1.83
N ASP A 165 23.34 -13.14 2.33
CA ASP A 165 23.10 -11.94 3.13
C ASP A 165 23.70 -10.72 2.44
N GLY A 166 23.16 -9.54 2.75
CA GLY A 166 23.64 -8.26 2.25
C GLY A 166 25.15 -8.07 2.45
N ASP A 167 25.70 -8.53 3.58
CA ASP A 167 27.12 -8.33 3.87
C ASP A 167 28.02 -9.28 3.03
N ASN A 168 27.54 -10.48 2.68
CA ASN A 168 28.27 -11.46 1.86
C ASN A 168 28.26 -11.09 0.37
N ILE A 169 27.12 -10.61 -0.13
CA ILE A 169 26.97 -10.28 -1.56
C ILE A 169 27.60 -8.92 -1.89
N ARG A 170 27.50 -7.93 -1.00
CA ARG A 170 28.04 -6.57 -1.24
C ARG A 170 29.57 -6.49 -1.17
N THR A 171 30.24 -7.45 -0.53
CA THR A 171 31.71 -7.53 -0.53
C THR A 171 32.26 -8.25 -1.77
N GLY A 172 31.43 -9.02 -2.48
CA GLY A 172 31.80 -9.79 -3.66
C GLY A 172 31.08 -9.33 -4.93
N LEU A 173 30.00 -10.03 -5.30
CA LEU A 173 29.26 -9.85 -6.56
C LEU A 173 28.73 -8.44 -6.76
N ASN A 174 28.31 -7.77 -5.68
CA ASN A 174 27.68 -6.46 -5.72
C ASN A 174 28.59 -5.35 -5.18
N LYS A 175 29.91 -5.56 -5.14
CA LYS A 175 30.88 -4.57 -4.65
C LYS A 175 30.93 -3.28 -5.47
N ASN A 176 30.48 -3.33 -6.73
CA ASN A 176 30.42 -2.18 -7.63
C ASN A 176 29.12 -1.37 -7.50
N LEU A 177 28.17 -1.81 -6.67
CA LEU A 177 26.87 -1.15 -6.51
C LEU A 177 26.89 -0.24 -5.28
N GLY A 178 26.52 1.02 -5.48
CA GLY A 178 26.33 2.02 -4.45
C GLY A 178 24.97 1.89 -3.74
N PHE A 179 24.36 3.03 -3.44
CA PHE A 179 23.10 3.12 -2.71
C PHE A 179 22.03 3.94 -3.46
N SER A 180 22.24 4.25 -4.75
CA SER A 180 21.22 4.88 -5.59
C SER A 180 20.01 3.94 -5.78
N LYS A 181 18.92 4.45 -6.34
CA LYS A 181 17.73 3.63 -6.62
C LYS A 181 18.06 2.51 -7.60
N GLU A 182 18.74 2.85 -8.69
CA GLU A 182 19.15 1.93 -9.76
C GLU A 182 20.12 0.86 -9.23
N ASP A 183 21.07 1.25 -8.38
CA ASP A 183 22.01 0.32 -7.74
C ASP A 183 21.31 -0.64 -6.77
N ARG A 184 20.22 -0.20 -6.11
CA ARG A 184 19.43 -1.04 -5.20
C ARG A 184 18.59 -2.05 -5.98
N GLU A 185 17.95 -1.61 -7.06
CA GLU A 185 17.20 -2.48 -7.98
C GLU A 185 18.13 -3.54 -8.59
N GLU A 186 19.28 -3.13 -9.13
CA GLU A 186 20.26 -4.05 -9.70
C GLU A 186 20.84 -5.00 -8.63
N ASN A 187 21.01 -4.53 -7.40
CA ASN A 187 21.43 -5.37 -6.28
C ASN A 187 20.41 -6.49 -6.02
N ILE A 188 19.11 -6.18 -5.97
CA ILE A 188 18.08 -7.20 -5.76
C ILE A 188 17.97 -8.14 -6.97
N ARG A 189 17.99 -7.62 -8.20
CA ARG A 189 17.95 -8.44 -9.41
C ARG A 189 19.09 -9.46 -9.45
N ARG A 190 20.34 -9.03 -9.17
CA ARG A 190 21.50 -9.95 -9.12
C ARG A 190 21.35 -11.02 -8.06
N VAL A 191 20.88 -10.65 -6.87
CA VAL A 191 20.64 -11.59 -5.78
C VAL A 191 19.57 -12.61 -6.19
N ALA A 192 18.48 -12.18 -6.82
CA ALA A 192 17.42 -13.06 -7.27
C ALA A 192 17.90 -14.08 -8.32
N GLU A 193 18.72 -13.65 -9.29
CA GLU A 193 19.31 -14.56 -10.28
C GLU A 193 20.27 -15.58 -9.64
N VAL A 194 21.09 -15.13 -8.67
CA VAL A 194 21.96 -16.05 -7.92
C VAL A 194 21.16 -17.03 -7.09
N ALA A 195 20.11 -16.57 -6.41
CA ALA A 195 19.21 -17.41 -5.63
C ALA A 195 18.55 -18.47 -6.51
N LYS A 196 18.12 -18.09 -7.72
CA LYS A 196 17.61 -19.01 -8.74
C LYS A 196 18.65 -20.05 -9.13
N LEU A 197 19.92 -19.69 -9.31
CA LEU A 197 20.98 -20.65 -9.64
C LEU A 197 21.21 -21.65 -8.50
N PHE A 198 21.18 -21.20 -7.24
CA PHE A 198 21.26 -22.09 -6.08
C PHE A 198 20.04 -23.01 -5.98
N ALA A 199 18.84 -22.47 -6.11
CA ALA A 199 17.60 -23.22 -6.11
C ALA A 199 17.61 -24.24 -7.26
N ASP A 200 17.98 -23.84 -8.47
CA ASP A 200 18.08 -24.73 -9.60
C ASP A 200 19.07 -25.86 -9.32
N SER A 201 20.21 -25.57 -8.67
CA SER A 201 21.23 -26.58 -8.30
C SER A 201 20.72 -27.67 -7.34
N GLY A 202 19.60 -27.45 -6.66
CA GLY A 202 19.00 -28.38 -5.68
C GLY A 202 19.24 -28.00 -4.23
N VAL A 203 19.81 -26.82 -3.97
CA VAL A 203 20.09 -26.26 -2.64
C VAL A 203 18.93 -25.36 -2.20
N VAL A 204 18.65 -25.32 -0.88
CA VAL A 204 17.73 -24.32 -0.31
C VAL A 204 18.48 -23.01 -0.12
N CYS A 205 18.18 -22.01 -0.96
CA CYS A 205 18.77 -20.69 -0.88
C CYS A 205 18.03 -19.82 0.13
N LEU A 206 18.74 -19.26 1.11
CA LEU A 206 18.16 -18.42 2.17
C LEU A 206 18.61 -16.97 1.96
N CYS A 207 17.72 -16.10 1.47
CA CYS A 207 18.05 -14.71 1.15
C CYS A 207 17.62 -13.77 2.27
N SER A 208 18.58 -13.07 2.90
CA SER A 208 18.34 -12.10 3.98
C SER A 208 18.64 -10.68 3.50
N PHE A 209 17.62 -10.01 2.98
CA PHE A 209 17.72 -8.64 2.46
C PHE A 209 16.59 -7.77 2.99
N VAL A 210 16.78 -6.44 3.01
CA VAL A 210 15.68 -5.53 3.41
C VAL A 210 14.56 -5.56 2.35
N SER A 211 14.93 -5.54 1.07
CA SER A 211 14.03 -5.61 -0.10
C SER A 211 12.69 -4.87 0.12
N PRO A 212 12.71 -3.55 0.40
CA PRO A 212 11.54 -2.83 0.89
C PRO A 212 10.45 -2.69 -0.18
N PHE A 213 10.82 -2.64 -1.45
CA PHE A 213 9.90 -2.42 -2.56
C PHE A 213 9.21 -3.71 -3.00
N ALA A 214 7.89 -3.66 -3.19
CA ALA A 214 7.11 -4.81 -3.63
C ALA A 214 7.50 -5.27 -5.04
N GLU A 215 7.78 -4.32 -5.94
CA GLU A 215 8.21 -4.57 -7.32
C GLU A 215 9.48 -5.43 -7.39
N ASP A 216 10.48 -5.13 -6.55
CA ASP A 216 11.73 -5.88 -6.47
C ASP A 216 11.50 -7.35 -6.02
N ARG A 217 10.60 -7.54 -5.05
CA ARG A 217 10.26 -8.87 -4.53
C ARG A 217 9.45 -9.68 -5.53
N GLU A 218 8.56 -9.01 -6.26
CA GLU A 218 7.77 -9.62 -7.33
C GLU A 218 8.66 -10.00 -8.53
N LEU A 219 9.63 -9.16 -8.90
CA LEU A 219 10.66 -9.51 -9.88
C LEU A 219 11.43 -10.77 -9.44
N ALA A 220 11.87 -10.82 -8.18
CA ALA A 220 12.56 -11.98 -7.64
C ALA A 220 11.68 -13.25 -7.68
N ARG A 221 10.39 -13.12 -7.36
CA ARG A 221 9.40 -14.20 -7.45
C ARG A 221 9.25 -14.70 -8.90
N ARG A 222 9.04 -13.79 -9.86
CA ARG A 222 8.88 -14.09 -11.29
C ARG A 222 10.07 -14.87 -11.84
N ILE A 223 11.29 -14.41 -11.56
CA ILE A 223 12.54 -15.09 -11.96
C ILE A 223 12.53 -16.58 -11.56
N HIS A 224 11.99 -16.91 -10.38
CA HIS A 224 11.90 -18.28 -9.89
C HIS A 224 10.69 -19.04 -10.48
N THR A 225 9.51 -18.43 -10.51
CA THR A 225 8.29 -19.09 -11.01
C THR A 225 8.38 -19.41 -12.49
N ASP A 226 8.95 -18.51 -13.29
CA ASP A 226 9.19 -18.70 -14.73
C ASP A 226 10.17 -19.86 -14.99
N SER A 227 11.02 -20.13 -14.00
CA SER A 227 11.95 -21.26 -14.01
C SER A 227 11.39 -22.51 -13.32
N HIS A 228 10.11 -22.52 -12.94
CA HIS A 228 9.45 -23.59 -12.19
C HIS A 228 10.18 -23.98 -10.88
N LEU A 229 10.66 -22.99 -10.13
CA LEU A 229 11.33 -23.17 -8.84
C LEU A 229 10.47 -22.58 -7.71
N PRO A 230 10.31 -23.30 -6.57
CA PRO A 230 9.57 -22.78 -5.43
C PRO A 230 10.25 -21.52 -4.84
N PHE A 231 9.43 -20.50 -4.60
CA PHE A 231 9.83 -19.24 -3.98
C PHE A 231 8.92 -18.93 -2.79
N PHE A 232 9.52 -18.83 -1.61
CA PHE A 232 8.83 -18.57 -0.35
C PHE A 232 9.22 -17.18 0.16
N GLU A 233 8.32 -16.21 0.03
CA GLU A 233 8.50 -14.89 0.65
C GLU A 233 8.08 -14.97 2.13
N VAL A 234 8.99 -14.58 3.02
CA VAL A 234 8.79 -14.61 4.47
C VAL A 234 8.98 -13.20 5.01
N PHE A 235 7.87 -12.56 5.39
CA PHE A 235 7.90 -11.24 6.01
C PHE A 235 8.23 -11.38 7.51
N ILE A 236 9.38 -10.84 7.91
CA ILE A 236 9.78 -10.73 9.31
C ILE A 236 9.18 -9.43 9.83
N ASP A 237 7.94 -9.53 10.30
CA ASP A 237 7.17 -8.41 10.83
C ASP A 237 7.63 -8.08 12.24
N THR A 238 8.30 -6.94 12.40
CA THR A 238 8.70 -6.42 13.70
C THR A 238 8.48 -4.91 13.67
N PRO A 239 7.77 -4.34 14.66
CA PRO A 239 7.51 -2.91 14.75
C PRO A 239 8.78 -2.05 14.63
N LEU A 240 8.66 -0.87 14.03
CA LEU A 240 9.78 0.05 13.76
C LEU A 240 10.46 0.50 15.07
N ASP A 241 9.69 0.84 16.09
CA ASP A 241 10.17 1.24 17.41
C ASP A 241 11.05 0.15 18.06
N VAL A 242 10.64 -1.11 17.96
CA VAL A 242 11.43 -2.26 18.43
C VAL A 242 12.70 -2.43 17.60
N CYS A 243 12.63 -2.22 16.28
CA CYS A 243 13.80 -2.26 15.41
C CYS A 243 14.80 -1.13 15.73
N GLU A 244 14.30 0.09 15.99
CA GLU A 244 15.09 1.24 16.42
C GLU A 244 15.72 1.03 17.80
N GLN A 245 14.99 0.42 18.74
CA GLN A 245 15.53 0.07 20.06
C GLN A 245 16.69 -0.93 19.97
N ARG A 246 16.59 -1.92 19.07
CA ARG A 246 17.63 -2.93 18.87
C ARG A 246 18.90 -2.38 18.24
N ASP A 247 18.75 -1.42 17.31
CA ASP A 247 19.77 -0.80 16.45
C ASP A 247 21.09 -1.59 16.30
N THR A 248 20.99 -2.85 15.88
CA THR A 248 22.11 -3.82 15.97
C THR A 248 23.35 -3.44 15.17
N LYS A 249 23.19 -2.51 14.22
CA LYS A 249 24.26 -2.01 13.34
C LYS A 249 24.48 -0.49 13.47
N GLY A 250 23.84 0.18 14.44
CA GLY A 250 23.94 1.65 14.61
C GLY A 250 23.38 2.45 13.43
N LEU A 251 22.50 1.83 12.63
CA LEU A 251 21.99 2.38 11.39
C LEU A 251 20.83 3.34 11.62
N TYR A 252 19.97 3.07 12.61
CA TYR A 252 18.84 3.95 12.94
C TYR A 252 19.33 5.24 13.58
N LYS A 253 20.30 5.15 14.51
CA LYS A 253 20.95 6.34 15.08
C LYS A 253 21.55 7.25 14.00
N LYS A 254 22.35 6.69 13.09
CA LYS A 254 22.95 7.43 11.97
C LYS A 254 21.91 7.98 10.99
N ALA A 255 20.78 7.28 10.81
CA ALA A 255 19.69 7.76 9.96
C ALA A 255 18.93 8.93 10.60
N ARG A 256 18.69 8.91 11.92
CA ARG A 256 18.12 10.04 12.68
C ARG A 256 19.06 11.24 12.72
N GLU A 257 20.37 11.01 12.76
CA GLU A 257 21.42 12.05 12.64
C GLU A 257 21.60 12.57 11.20
N GLY A 258 20.84 12.06 10.22
CA GLY A 258 20.88 12.52 8.82
C GLY A 258 22.07 12.01 8.00
N GLN A 259 22.93 11.16 8.57
CA GLN A 259 24.13 10.62 7.92
C GLN A 259 23.82 9.49 6.92
N ILE A 260 22.69 8.79 7.10
CA ILE A 260 22.25 7.70 6.21
C ILE A 260 20.78 7.90 5.80
N LYS A 261 20.48 7.78 4.52
CA LYS A 261 19.12 7.94 3.96
C LYS A 261 18.49 6.58 3.58
N GLY A 262 17.18 6.44 3.80
CA GLY A 262 16.39 5.29 3.34
C GLY A 262 16.48 4.03 4.18
N ILE A 263 16.81 4.14 5.48
CA ILE A 263 16.78 3.04 6.46
C ILE A 263 15.54 3.10 7.34
N ILE A 264 15.21 4.30 7.82
CA ILE A 264 13.89 4.58 8.38
C ILE A 264 12.96 4.74 7.18
N PRO A 265 11.79 4.07 7.14
CA PRO A 265 10.75 4.40 6.18
C PRO A 265 10.48 5.89 6.30
N ARG A 266 10.98 6.67 5.35
CA ARG A 266 10.45 8.01 5.16
C ARG A 266 9.07 7.75 4.59
N HIS A 267 8.04 8.33 5.21
CA HIS A 267 6.88 8.74 4.43
C HIS A 267 7.42 9.78 3.42
N GLU A 268 8.09 9.32 2.37
CA GLU A 268 8.04 9.99 1.09
C GLU A 268 6.57 9.89 0.72
N ALA A 269 5.76 10.82 1.25
CA ALA A 269 4.45 11.11 0.70
C ALA A 269 4.68 11.10 -0.80
N ARG A 270 4.07 10.14 -1.51
CA ARG A 270 4.20 10.03 -2.96
C ARG A 270 4.02 11.46 -3.47
N ASN A 271 5.11 12.09 -3.89
CA ASN A 271 5.13 13.47 -4.39
C ASN A 271 4.45 13.54 -5.77
N GLN A 272 3.89 12.42 -6.21
CA GLN A 272 3.06 12.28 -7.37
C GLN A 272 1.71 12.93 -7.08
N GLU A 273 1.35 13.88 -7.93
CA GLU A 273 -0.01 14.39 -8.00
C GLU A 273 -0.96 13.20 -8.24
N VAL A 274 -2.15 13.25 -7.62
CA VAL A 274 -3.19 12.28 -7.92
C VAL A 274 -3.73 12.59 -9.31
N GLU A 275 -4.05 11.54 -10.07
CA GLU A 275 -4.63 11.71 -11.39
C GLU A 275 -6.04 12.31 -11.27
N GLU A 276 -6.25 13.44 -11.91
CA GLU A 276 -7.54 14.10 -12.08
C GLU A 276 -8.20 13.63 -13.38
N LEU A 277 -9.53 13.67 -13.45
CA LEU A 277 -10.30 13.25 -14.62
C LEU A 277 -10.75 14.43 -15.50
N PHE A 278 -10.13 15.59 -15.32
CA PHE A 278 -10.37 16.77 -16.15
C PHE A 278 -9.69 16.63 -17.51
N ILE A 279 -10.36 17.11 -18.56
CA ILE A 279 -9.78 17.24 -19.90
C ILE A 279 -9.35 18.68 -20.15
N TYR A 280 -8.24 18.85 -20.88
CA TYR A 280 -7.63 20.16 -21.14
C TYR A 280 -7.27 20.33 -22.63
N GLY A 281 -7.08 21.58 -23.04
CA GLY A 281 -6.57 21.94 -24.38
C GLY A 281 -7.46 21.45 -25.53
N ASN A 282 -6.84 20.99 -26.63
CA ASN A 282 -7.55 20.57 -27.85
C ASN A 282 -8.55 19.43 -27.62
N ARG A 283 -8.35 18.62 -26.57
CA ARG A 283 -9.28 17.54 -26.22
C ARG A 283 -10.60 18.10 -25.68
N LEU A 284 -10.58 19.21 -24.96
CA LEU A 284 -11.78 19.81 -24.37
C LEU A 284 -12.77 20.26 -25.45
N THR A 285 -12.30 21.01 -26.45
CA THR A 285 -13.18 21.51 -27.53
C THR A 285 -13.83 20.36 -28.30
N SER A 286 -13.04 19.37 -28.70
CA SER A 286 -13.56 18.19 -29.42
C SER A 286 -14.52 17.35 -28.57
N ALA A 287 -14.27 17.23 -27.26
CA ALA A 287 -15.18 16.53 -26.35
C ALA A 287 -16.52 17.26 -26.18
N ILE A 288 -16.53 18.59 -26.10
CA ILE A 288 -17.77 19.37 -26.00
C ILE A 288 -18.62 19.20 -27.26
N GLU A 289 -18.01 19.30 -28.45
CA GLU A 289 -18.70 19.08 -29.73
C GLU A 289 -19.25 17.65 -29.84
N GLU A 290 -18.45 16.66 -29.44
CA GLU A 290 -18.86 15.27 -29.41
C GLU A 290 -20.06 15.06 -28.47
N ALA A 291 -20.00 15.59 -27.24
CA ALA A 291 -21.05 15.43 -26.24
C ALA A 291 -22.40 15.98 -26.65
N ALA A 292 -22.44 17.00 -27.52
CA ALA A 292 -23.69 17.51 -28.09
C ALA A 292 -24.44 16.48 -28.94
N THR A 293 -23.73 15.47 -29.47
CA THR A 293 -24.30 14.39 -30.29
C THR A 293 -24.58 13.11 -29.50
N LEU A 294 -24.03 12.99 -28.28
CA LEU A 294 -24.17 11.81 -27.46
C LEU A 294 -25.54 11.77 -26.77
N PRO A 295 -26.08 10.58 -26.53
CA PRO A 295 -27.26 10.45 -25.69
C PRO A 295 -26.94 10.85 -24.24
N GLN A 296 -27.93 11.40 -23.55
CA GLN A 296 -27.70 12.15 -22.31
C GLN A 296 -28.27 11.45 -21.07
N ILE A 297 -27.57 11.56 -19.95
CA ILE A 297 -28.08 11.28 -18.60
C ILE A 297 -28.23 12.61 -17.86
N GLN A 298 -29.40 12.85 -17.29
CA GLN A 298 -29.63 13.98 -16.40
C GLN A 298 -29.13 13.64 -14.99
N LEU A 299 -28.23 14.47 -14.48
CA LEU A 299 -27.64 14.36 -13.16
C LEU A 299 -28.47 15.14 -12.14
N THR A 300 -28.61 14.57 -10.94
CA THR A 300 -29.02 15.32 -9.75
C THR A 300 -27.85 16.09 -9.14
N ASP A 301 -28.13 16.97 -8.16
CA ASP A 301 -27.07 17.65 -7.40
C ASP A 301 -26.15 16.65 -6.67
N LEU A 302 -26.72 15.55 -6.15
CA LEU A 302 -25.96 14.49 -5.49
C LEU A 302 -25.00 13.81 -6.48
N ASP A 303 -25.46 13.54 -7.70
CA ASP A 303 -24.63 12.94 -8.74
C ASP A 303 -23.51 13.90 -9.16
N LEU A 304 -23.81 15.19 -9.27
CA LEU A 304 -22.80 16.22 -9.57
C LEU A 304 -21.71 16.32 -8.49
N GLN A 305 -22.08 16.16 -7.22
CA GLN A 305 -21.11 16.08 -6.12
C GLN A 305 -20.19 14.86 -6.27
N TRP A 306 -20.72 13.70 -6.69
CA TRP A 306 -19.87 12.53 -6.99
C TRP A 306 -19.01 12.72 -8.24
N VAL A 307 -19.50 13.41 -9.27
CA VAL A 307 -18.68 13.84 -10.42
C VAL A 307 -17.53 14.73 -9.95
N GLN A 308 -17.79 15.68 -9.05
CA GLN A 308 -16.73 16.52 -8.46
C GLN A 308 -15.69 15.67 -7.72
N VAL A 309 -16.14 14.78 -6.83
CA VAL A 309 -15.27 13.85 -6.07
C VAL A 309 -14.36 13.03 -6.99
N LEU A 310 -14.92 12.48 -8.08
CA LEU A 310 -14.17 11.71 -9.07
C LEU A 310 -13.19 12.59 -9.84
N SER A 311 -13.66 13.71 -10.37
CA SER A 311 -12.89 14.60 -11.23
C SER A 311 -11.64 15.17 -10.57
N GLU A 312 -11.74 15.53 -9.30
CA GLU A 312 -10.63 16.10 -8.52
C GLU A 312 -9.65 15.03 -7.98
N GLY A 313 -9.93 13.73 -8.18
CA GLY A 313 -9.01 12.66 -7.77
C GLY A 313 -9.14 12.23 -6.30
N TRP A 314 -10.19 12.61 -5.58
CA TRP A 314 -10.44 12.11 -4.22
C TRP A 314 -10.60 10.59 -4.19
N ALA A 315 -11.25 10.06 -5.22
CA ALA A 315 -11.48 8.63 -5.39
C ALA A 315 -10.33 7.88 -6.09
N TYR A 316 -9.18 8.51 -6.32
CA TYR A 316 -8.02 7.89 -6.98
C TYR A 316 -7.72 6.48 -6.42
N PRO A 317 -7.50 5.46 -7.26
CA PRO A 317 -7.27 5.52 -8.72
C PRO A 317 -8.49 5.25 -9.62
N LEU A 318 -9.74 5.39 -9.12
CA LEU A 318 -10.93 5.23 -9.96
C LEU A 318 -10.88 6.13 -11.20
N LYS A 319 -11.25 5.57 -12.36
CA LYS A 319 -11.29 6.28 -13.65
C LYS A 319 -12.64 6.90 -13.97
N GLY A 320 -13.62 6.73 -13.08
CA GLY A 320 -14.98 7.23 -13.23
C GLY A 320 -15.90 6.52 -12.25
N PHE A 321 -17.20 6.49 -12.56
CA PHE A 321 -18.15 5.70 -11.79
C PHE A 321 -17.81 4.22 -11.87
N MET A 322 -17.89 3.54 -10.73
CA MET A 322 -17.44 2.15 -10.60
C MET A 322 -18.11 1.23 -11.62
N ARG A 323 -17.31 0.37 -12.24
CA ARG A 323 -17.80 -0.81 -12.97
C ARG A 323 -18.28 -1.88 -11.99
N GLU A 324 -18.97 -2.91 -12.48
CA GLU A 324 -19.53 -3.96 -11.61
C GLU A 324 -18.43 -4.63 -10.77
N THR A 325 -17.26 -4.88 -11.38
CA THR A 325 -16.11 -5.49 -10.70
C THR A 325 -15.54 -4.63 -9.56
N GLU A 326 -15.51 -3.31 -9.73
CA GLU A 326 -15.04 -2.36 -8.71
C GLU A 326 -16.08 -2.20 -7.60
N TYR A 327 -17.36 -2.15 -7.98
CA TYR A 327 -18.50 -2.08 -7.05
C TYR A 327 -18.56 -3.29 -6.12
N LEU A 328 -18.46 -4.50 -6.68
CA LEU A 328 -18.46 -5.74 -5.89
C LEU A 328 -17.25 -5.80 -4.96
N GLN A 329 -16.06 -5.42 -5.43
CA GLN A 329 -14.87 -5.34 -4.58
C GLN A 329 -15.06 -4.35 -3.43
N ALA A 330 -15.52 -3.12 -3.70
CA ALA A 330 -15.79 -2.13 -2.67
C ALA A 330 -16.78 -2.64 -1.61
N LEU A 331 -17.88 -3.28 -2.02
CA LEU A 331 -18.90 -3.82 -1.10
C LEU A 331 -18.42 -5.01 -0.27
N HIS A 332 -17.56 -5.87 -0.81
CA HIS A 332 -17.19 -7.13 -0.16
C HIS A 332 -15.85 -7.09 0.58
N SER A 333 -14.91 -6.24 0.15
CA SER A 333 -13.55 -6.20 0.71
C SER A 333 -13.15 -4.82 1.22
N ASN A 334 -13.95 -3.77 1.01
CA ASN A 334 -13.59 -2.37 1.26
C ASN A 334 -12.30 -1.93 0.53
N CYS A 335 -11.90 -2.64 -0.52
CA CYS A 335 -10.66 -2.42 -1.26
C CYS A 335 -10.83 -2.70 -2.74
N LEU A 336 -10.01 -2.05 -3.56
CA LEU A 336 -9.81 -2.41 -4.97
C LEU A 336 -8.46 -3.10 -5.13
N THR A 337 -8.44 -4.15 -5.94
CA THR A 337 -7.22 -4.80 -6.40
C THR A 337 -6.75 -4.13 -7.68
N LEU A 338 -5.55 -3.54 -7.65
CA LEU A 338 -4.94 -2.91 -8.82
C LEU A 338 -4.34 -3.97 -9.76
N PRO A 339 -4.05 -3.62 -11.04
CA PRO A 339 -3.47 -4.57 -12.00
C PRO A 339 -2.12 -5.16 -11.58
N ASP A 340 -1.38 -4.49 -10.71
CA ASP A 340 -0.12 -4.96 -10.13
C ASP A 340 -0.32 -5.91 -8.92
N GLY A 341 -1.57 -6.19 -8.54
CA GLY A 341 -1.95 -7.01 -7.40
C GLY A 341 -1.97 -6.27 -6.05
N SER A 342 -1.63 -4.98 -6.03
CA SER A 342 -1.70 -4.17 -4.81
C SER A 342 -3.15 -3.82 -4.44
N LEU A 343 -3.38 -3.58 -3.15
CA LEU A 343 -4.70 -3.21 -2.62
C LEU A 343 -4.75 -1.71 -2.32
N VAL A 344 -5.83 -1.05 -2.75
CA VAL A 344 -6.16 0.34 -2.37
C VAL A 344 -7.47 0.35 -1.60
N ASN A 345 -7.51 1.10 -0.49
CA ASN A 345 -8.74 1.25 0.28
C ASN A 345 -9.82 1.95 -0.55
N GLN A 346 -11.01 1.36 -0.59
CA GLN A 346 -12.20 1.92 -1.23
C GLN A 346 -13.44 1.27 -0.61
N SER A 347 -13.87 1.82 0.53
CA SER A 347 -14.96 1.25 1.34
C SER A 347 -16.36 1.67 0.91
N VAL A 348 -16.49 2.72 0.09
CA VAL A 348 -17.79 3.25 -0.34
C VAL A 348 -17.97 3.10 -1.86
N PRO A 349 -19.15 2.63 -2.32
CA PRO A 349 -19.52 2.67 -3.72
C PRO A 349 -19.63 4.10 -4.26
N VAL A 350 -18.90 4.40 -5.34
CA VAL A 350 -19.02 5.65 -6.11
C VAL A 350 -19.67 5.31 -7.45
N VAL A 351 -20.99 5.41 -7.51
CA VAL A 351 -21.83 4.83 -8.58
C VAL A 351 -22.87 5.84 -9.06
N LEU A 352 -23.31 5.70 -10.32
CA LEU A 352 -24.36 6.52 -10.92
C LEU A 352 -25.63 5.67 -11.15
N PRO A 353 -26.71 5.87 -10.38
CA PRO A 353 -27.95 5.13 -10.55
C PRO A 353 -28.79 5.66 -11.72
N VAL A 354 -29.41 4.75 -12.47
CA VAL A 354 -30.32 5.07 -13.58
C VAL A 354 -31.55 4.17 -13.56
N THR A 355 -32.69 4.68 -14.04
CA THR A 355 -33.93 3.91 -14.10
C THR A 355 -33.87 2.84 -15.20
N SER A 356 -34.73 1.82 -15.13
CA SER A 356 -34.81 0.78 -16.16
C SER A 356 -35.08 1.36 -17.56
N SER A 357 -35.93 2.39 -17.66
CA SER A 357 -36.20 3.09 -18.92
C SER A 357 -34.94 3.77 -19.49
N VAL A 358 -34.17 4.47 -18.64
CA VAL A 358 -32.91 5.09 -19.07
C VAL A 358 -31.90 4.02 -19.49
N LYS A 359 -31.78 2.93 -18.74
CA LYS A 359 -30.91 1.81 -19.09
C LYS A 359 -31.29 1.21 -20.45
N GLU A 360 -32.58 0.98 -20.72
CA GLU A 360 -33.05 0.44 -22.00
C GLU A 360 -32.75 1.37 -23.17
N GLN A 361 -32.98 2.68 -22.98
CA GLN A 361 -32.72 3.70 -24.00
C GLN A 361 -31.23 3.85 -24.33
N LEU A 362 -30.35 3.71 -23.32
CA LEU A 362 -28.92 4.00 -23.44
C LEU A 362 -28.05 2.75 -23.63
N SER A 363 -28.64 1.55 -23.56
CA SER A 363 -27.92 0.29 -23.75
C SER A 363 -27.29 0.22 -25.14
N GLY A 364 -25.98 -0.03 -25.20
CA GLY A 364 -25.22 -0.14 -26.44
C GLY A 364 -24.55 1.16 -26.92
N ALA A 365 -24.78 2.29 -26.25
CA ALA A 365 -24.05 3.52 -26.53
C ALA A 365 -22.56 3.38 -26.14
N GLY A 366 -21.64 3.83 -27.00
CA GLY A 366 -20.20 3.80 -26.70
C GLY A 366 -19.74 4.89 -25.73
N ALA A 367 -20.53 5.97 -25.61
CA ALA A 367 -20.30 7.07 -24.69
C ALA A 367 -21.63 7.78 -24.37
N LEU A 368 -21.73 8.39 -23.19
CA LEU A 368 -22.91 9.10 -22.70
C LEU A 368 -22.50 10.51 -22.23
N ALA A 369 -23.29 11.52 -22.60
CA ALA A 369 -23.12 12.87 -22.06
C ALA A 369 -23.82 12.97 -20.70
N LEU A 370 -23.13 13.50 -19.68
CA LEU A 370 -23.71 13.79 -18.37
C LEU A 370 -24.10 15.26 -18.30
N VAL A 371 -25.37 15.54 -17.99
CA VAL A 371 -25.96 16.87 -18.05
C VAL A 371 -26.54 17.25 -16.70
N HIS A 372 -26.20 18.43 -16.20
CA HIS A 372 -26.75 19.00 -14.97
C HIS A 372 -27.24 20.42 -15.25
N GLY A 373 -28.46 20.75 -14.82
CA GLY A 373 -29.03 22.10 -15.02
C GLY A 373 -29.07 22.55 -16.49
N GLY A 374 -29.20 21.61 -17.43
CA GLY A 374 -29.16 21.89 -18.88
C GLY A 374 -27.75 22.06 -19.48
N ARG A 375 -26.69 21.95 -18.67
CA ARG A 375 -25.30 22.04 -19.11
C ARG A 375 -24.64 20.66 -19.13
N CYS A 376 -23.98 20.30 -20.22
CA CYS A 376 -23.15 19.10 -20.25
C CYS A 376 -21.85 19.34 -19.47
N VAL A 377 -21.57 18.49 -18.49
CA VAL A 377 -20.44 18.64 -17.56
C VAL A 377 -19.35 17.59 -17.79
N ALA A 378 -19.70 16.42 -18.34
CA ALA A 378 -18.79 15.32 -18.53
C ALA A 378 -19.26 14.33 -19.61
N ILE A 379 -18.35 13.46 -20.06
CA ILE A 379 -18.65 12.28 -20.87
C ILE A 379 -18.31 11.03 -20.05
N LEU A 380 -19.21 10.05 -20.06
CA LEU A 380 -18.96 8.71 -19.55
C LEU A 380 -18.70 7.75 -20.72
N ARG A 381 -17.46 7.28 -20.84
CA ARG A 381 -16.96 6.39 -21.90
C ARG A 381 -17.12 4.93 -21.54
N SER A 382 -17.41 4.11 -22.56
CA SER A 382 -17.54 2.66 -22.44
C SER A 382 -18.45 2.27 -21.28
N PRO A 383 -19.71 2.77 -21.28
CA PRO A 383 -20.63 2.57 -20.17
C PRO A 383 -20.96 1.09 -20.00
N GLU A 384 -21.09 0.67 -18.76
CA GLU A 384 -21.47 -0.69 -18.35
C GLU A 384 -22.65 -0.59 -17.40
N PHE A 385 -23.77 -1.21 -17.76
CA PHE A 385 -24.98 -1.20 -16.96
C PHE A 385 -25.12 -2.52 -16.20
N TYR A 386 -25.27 -2.44 -14.88
CA TYR A 386 -25.40 -3.61 -14.02
C TYR A 386 -26.44 -3.39 -12.90
N PRO A 387 -27.01 -4.44 -12.30
CA PRO A 387 -28.09 -4.30 -11.32
C PRO A 387 -27.63 -3.59 -10.04
N HIS A 388 -28.44 -2.66 -9.53
CA HIS A 388 -28.11 -1.91 -8.31
C HIS A 388 -28.21 -2.77 -7.05
N ARG A 389 -29.19 -3.67 -6.96
CA ARG A 389 -29.44 -4.52 -5.77
C ARG A 389 -29.44 -3.72 -4.46
N LYS A 390 -30.29 -2.69 -4.41
CA LYS A 390 -30.34 -1.66 -3.35
C LYS A 390 -30.30 -2.23 -1.93
N GLN A 391 -31.11 -3.25 -1.63
CA GLN A 391 -31.14 -3.87 -0.31
C GLN A 391 -29.80 -4.52 0.07
N GLU A 392 -29.17 -5.26 -0.86
CA GLU A 392 -27.85 -5.85 -0.63
C GLU A 392 -26.79 -4.77 -0.42
N ARG A 393 -26.77 -3.74 -1.29
CA ARG A 393 -25.89 -2.58 -1.15
C ARG A 393 -26.01 -1.96 0.24
N CYS A 394 -27.23 -1.66 0.66
CA CYS A 394 -27.48 -0.98 1.92
C CYS A 394 -27.07 -1.83 3.12
N CYS A 395 -27.43 -3.11 3.14
CA CYS A 395 -27.03 -4.02 4.22
C CYS A 395 -25.50 -4.13 4.35
N ARG A 396 -24.77 -4.16 3.23
CA ARG A 396 -23.30 -4.25 3.26
C ARG A 396 -22.63 -2.93 3.61
N GLN A 397 -23.12 -1.82 3.05
CA GLN A 397 -22.52 -0.51 3.22
C GLN A 397 -22.82 0.08 4.61
N TYR A 398 -24.06 -0.03 5.08
CA TYR A 398 -24.53 0.61 6.32
C TYR A 398 -24.70 -0.37 7.49
N GLY A 399 -24.70 -1.68 7.25
CA GLY A 399 -25.03 -2.68 8.26
C GLY A 399 -26.53 -2.84 8.53
N ILE A 400 -27.38 -2.07 7.87
CA ILE A 400 -28.85 -2.10 8.01
C ILE A 400 -29.54 -1.81 6.67
N TYR A 401 -30.83 -2.15 6.60
CA TYR A 401 -31.73 -1.66 5.55
C TYR A 401 -32.98 -1.05 6.20
N HIS A 402 -32.99 0.27 6.32
CA HIS A 402 -34.09 1.01 6.93
C HIS A 402 -34.22 2.39 6.28
N THR A 403 -35.38 2.69 5.67
CA THR A 403 -35.61 3.95 4.91
C THR A 403 -35.70 5.20 5.80
N GLY A 404 -35.79 5.03 7.12
CA GLY A 404 -35.57 6.13 8.08
C GLY A 404 -34.12 6.63 8.13
N HIS A 405 -33.14 5.87 7.62
CA HIS A 405 -31.79 6.38 7.42
C HIS A 405 -31.77 7.27 6.17
N PRO A 406 -31.30 8.53 6.23
CA PRO A 406 -31.59 9.52 5.20
C PRO A 406 -30.86 9.24 3.87
N TYR A 407 -29.64 8.70 3.89
CA TYR A 407 -28.96 8.29 2.65
C TYR A 407 -29.54 6.99 2.04
N ILE A 408 -29.92 6.00 2.86
CA ILE A 408 -30.61 4.78 2.39
C ILE A 408 -31.92 5.14 1.70
N LYS A 409 -32.66 6.14 2.20
CA LYS A 409 -33.86 6.67 1.54
C LYS A 409 -33.58 7.13 0.11
N MET A 410 -32.52 7.93 -0.08
CA MET A 410 -32.12 8.37 -1.43
C MET A 410 -31.69 7.20 -2.33
N ILE A 411 -31.02 6.18 -1.79
CA ILE A 411 -30.70 4.95 -2.54
C ILE A 411 -31.97 4.21 -2.96
N GLU A 412 -32.96 4.13 -2.07
CA GLU A 412 -34.22 3.44 -2.35
C GLU A 412 -35.01 4.14 -3.47
N GLU A 413 -35.07 5.46 -3.41
CA GLU A 413 -35.74 6.34 -4.39
C GLU A 413 -34.99 6.45 -5.73
N SER A 414 -33.73 6.00 -5.79
CA SER A 414 -32.91 6.03 -7.00
C SER A 414 -33.27 4.93 -8.02
N GLY A 415 -32.56 4.88 -9.15
CA GLY A 415 -32.76 3.85 -10.18
C GLY A 415 -32.34 2.43 -9.77
N ASP A 416 -32.90 1.42 -10.44
CA ASP A 416 -32.62 0.00 -10.19
C ASP A 416 -31.36 -0.53 -10.89
N TRP A 417 -30.76 0.29 -11.76
CA TRP A 417 -29.53 -0.01 -12.48
C TRP A 417 -28.45 0.99 -12.08
N LEU A 418 -27.20 0.54 -12.15
CA LEU A 418 -26.02 1.39 -12.04
C LEU A 418 -25.33 1.45 -13.39
N VAL A 419 -24.70 2.59 -13.70
CA VAL A 419 -23.84 2.75 -14.87
C VAL A 419 -22.42 3.11 -14.44
N GLY A 420 -21.46 2.26 -14.80
CA GLY A 420 -20.02 2.46 -14.61
C GLY A 420 -19.34 2.84 -15.91
N GLY A 421 -18.16 3.47 -15.85
CA GLY A 421 -17.43 3.87 -17.05
C GLY A 421 -16.25 4.78 -16.78
N ASN A 422 -15.48 5.12 -17.82
CA ASN A 422 -14.39 6.09 -17.68
C ASN A 422 -14.96 7.50 -17.85
N LEU A 423 -14.68 8.39 -16.90
CA LEU A 423 -15.24 9.72 -16.84
C LEU A 423 -14.24 10.74 -17.41
N GLU A 424 -14.70 11.60 -18.31
CA GLU A 424 -13.98 12.76 -18.83
C GLU A 424 -14.76 14.02 -18.45
N VAL A 425 -14.23 14.85 -17.53
CA VAL A 425 -14.91 16.05 -17.03
C VAL A 425 -14.36 17.31 -17.68
N PHE A 426 -15.24 18.16 -18.19
CA PHE A 426 -14.86 19.29 -19.05
C PHE A 426 -14.16 20.41 -18.29
N GLU A 427 -14.66 20.73 -17.12
CA GLU A 427 -14.16 21.82 -16.31
C GLU A 427 -14.37 21.52 -14.84
N ARG A 428 -13.68 22.29 -13.99
CA ARG A 428 -13.86 22.24 -12.55
C ARG A 428 -15.32 22.58 -12.20
N ILE A 429 -15.91 21.77 -11.33
CA ILE A 429 -17.25 22.04 -10.80
C ILE A 429 -17.17 23.22 -9.82
N LEU A 430 -17.96 24.25 -10.10
CA LEU A 430 -18.12 25.44 -9.27
C LEU A 430 -19.58 25.53 -8.82
N TRP A 431 -19.80 25.82 -7.53
CA TRP A 431 -21.14 25.89 -6.95
C TRP A 431 -21.69 27.32 -6.89
N HIS A 432 -20.83 28.33 -7.05
CA HIS A 432 -21.20 29.75 -7.04
C HIS A 432 -21.97 30.20 -5.79
N ASP A 433 -21.71 29.53 -4.66
CA ASP A 433 -22.33 29.78 -3.35
C ASP A 433 -21.46 30.66 -2.45
N GLY A 434 -20.41 31.28 -3.00
CA GLY A 434 -19.44 32.08 -2.25
C GLY A 434 -18.39 31.27 -1.49
N LEU A 435 -18.39 29.94 -1.59
CA LEU A 435 -17.47 29.05 -0.87
C LEU A 435 -16.46 28.32 -1.77
N ASP A 436 -16.51 28.51 -3.09
CA ASP A 436 -15.63 27.80 -4.04
C ASP A 436 -14.13 28.00 -3.76
N SER A 437 -13.72 29.15 -3.20
CA SER A 437 -12.33 29.40 -2.79
C SER A 437 -11.82 28.46 -1.70
N TYR A 438 -12.73 27.80 -0.97
CA TYR A 438 -12.40 26.80 0.04
C TYR A 438 -12.43 25.37 -0.51
N ARG A 439 -13.01 25.12 -1.69
CA ARG A 439 -13.11 23.78 -2.30
C ARG A 439 -11.81 23.42 -3.02
N LEU A 440 -10.72 23.26 -2.27
CA LEU A 440 -9.41 22.94 -2.82
C LEU A 440 -9.31 21.47 -3.25
N THR A 441 -8.79 21.22 -4.45
CA THR A 441 -8.55 19.84 -4.91
C THR A 441 -7.43 19.17 -4.09
N PRO A 442 -7.33 17.83 -4.07
CA PRO A 442 -6.19 17.12 -3.48
C PRO A 442 -4.83 17.65 -3.92
N ASN A 443 -4.67 17.96 -5.21
CA ASN A 443 -3.42 18.49 -5.75
C ASN A 443 -3.17 19.95 -5.32
N GLU A 444 -4.20 20.78 -5.22
CA GLU A 444 -4.10 22.13 -4.65
C GLU A 444 -3.72 22.09 -3.17
N LEU A 445 -4.30 21.18 -2.39
CA LEU A 445 -3.94 20.96 -0.99
C LEU A 445 -2.48 20.52 -0.85
N ARG A 446 -2.03 19.53 -1.64
CA ARG A 446 -0.61 19.11 -1.69
C ARG A 446 0.32 20.27 -2.02
N ARG A 447 -0.03 21.11 -3.01
CA ARG A 447 0.72 22.34 -3.33
C ARG A 447 0.77 23.31 -2.16
N LYS A 448 -0.36 23.54 -1.48
CA LYS A 448 -0.46 24.43 -0.32
C LYS A 448 0.39 23.94 0.85
N PHE A 449 0.38 22.64 1.16
CA PHE A 449 1.24 22.06 2.20
C PHE A 449 2.73 22.22 1.88
N ARG A 450 3.13 22.05 0.61
CA ARG A 450 4.51 22.31 0.17
C ARG A 450 4.90 23.78 0.33
N GLN A 451 4.02 24.71 -0.02
CA GLN A 451 4.26 26.16 0.14
C GLN A 451 4.43 26.55 1.61
N LEU A 452 3.67 25.94 2.52
CA LEU A 452 3.81 26.14 3.96
C LEU A 452 5.08 25.49 4.53
N GLY A 453 5.74 24.61 3.76
CA GLY A 453 6.89 23.82 4.21
C GLY A 453 6.50 22.81 5.28
N ALA A 454 5.30 22.24 5.19
CA ALA A 454 4.80 21.25 6.12
C ALA A 454 5.67 19.98 6.09
N ASP A 455 6.09 19.50 7.26
CA ASP A 455 6.76 18.20 7.40
C ASP A 455 5.87 17.11 8.00
N ALA A 456 4.71 17.50 8.53
CA ALA A 456 3.57 16.64 8.81
C ALA A 456 2.27 17.36 8.45
N VAL A 457 1.28 16.60 7.97
CA VAL A 457 -0.07 17.08 7.71
C VAL A 457 -1.05 16.15 8.43
N PHE A 458 -1.76 16.70 9.41
CA PHE A 458 -2.76 15.96 10.18
C PHE A 458 -4.15 16.46 9.84
N ALA A 459 -5.05 15.54 9.47
CA ALA A 459 -6.39 15.89 9.03
C ALA A 459 -7.44 15.72 10.13
N PHE A 460 -8.37 16.67 10.19
CA PHE A 460 -9.56 16.60 11.03
C PHE A 460 -10.81 16.71 10.15
N GLN A 461 -11.51 15.59 10.01
CA GLN A 461 -12.82 15.51 9.35
C GLN A 461 -13.90 16.00 10.30
N LEU A 462 -14.82 16.83 9.80
CA LEU A 462 -15.98 17.28 10.56
C LEU A 462 -17.18 17.59 9.66
N ARG A 463 -18.38 17.40 10.22
CA ARG A 463 -19.65 17.84 9.64
C ARG A 463 -20.42 18.79 10.56
N ASN A 464 -19.91 19.02 11.77
CA ASN A 464 -20.53 19.79 12.83
C ASN A 464 -19.71 21.06 13.14
N PRO A 465 -20.29 22.07 13.81
CA PRO A 465 -19.52 23.16 14.41
C PRO A 465 -18.37 22.66 15.31
N ILE A 466 -17.29 23.44 15.36
CA ILE A 466 -16.15 23.16 16.24
C ILE A 466 -16.48 23.67 17.64
N HIS A 467 -16.39 22.78 18.62
CA HIS A 467 -16.41 23.14 20.05
C HIS A 467 -15.03 22.85 20.66
N ASN A 468 -14.78 23.24 21.90
CA ASN A 468 -13.45 23.21 22.51
C ASN A 468 -12.93 21.78 22.73
N GLY A 469 -13.81 20.80 22.80
CA GLY A 469 -13.43 19.38 22.73
C GLY A 469 -12.71 19.03 21.43
N HIS A 470 -13.25 19.43 20.27
CA HIS A 470 -12.58 19.27 18.97
C HIS A 470 -11.26 20.04 18.92
N ALA A 471 -11.25 21.29 19.40
CA ALA A 471 -10.05 22.12 19.42
C ALA A 471 -8.92 21.49 20.25
N LEU A 472 -9.24 20.96 21.44
CA LEU A 472 -8.28 20.30 22.32
C LEU A 472 -7.56 19.14 21.63
N LEU A 473 -8.27 18.34 20.82
CA LEU A 473 -7.64 17.21 20.11
C LEU A 473 -6.73 17.68 18.98
N MET A 474 -7.15 18.71 18.25
CA MET A 474 -6.33 19.27 17.19
C MET A 474 -5.05 19.90 17.75
N GLN A 475 -5.16 20.64 18.86
CA GLN A 475 -4.03 21.20 19.60
C GLN A 475 -3.12 20.12 20.19
N ASP A 476 -3.69 19.10 20.82
CA ASP A 476 -2.94 17.99 21.41
C ASP A 476 -2.23 17.17 20.35
N THR A 477 -2.87 16.91 19.21
CA THR A 477 -2.23 16.26 18.05
C THR A 477 -1.06 17.07 17.54
N HIS A 478 -1.24 18.38 17.36
CA HIS A 478 -0.16 19.27 16.97
C HIS A 478 1.03 19.18 17.95
N ARG A 479 0.76 19.26 19.26
CA ARG A 479 1.77 19.13 20.30
C ARG A 479 2.51 17.78 20.26
N GLN A 480 1.77 16.67 20.14
CA GLN A 480 2.38 15.33 20.01
C GLN A 480 3.29 15.22 18.80
N LEU A 481 2.93 15.83 17.67
CA LEU A 481 3.79 15.84 16.47
C LEU A 481 5.07 16.65 16.69
N ILE A 482 4.99 17.80 17.36
CA ILE A 482 6.17 18.57 17.77
C ILE A 482 7.07 17.75 18.70
N GLU A 483 6.50 17.10 19.72
CA GLU A 483 7.23 16.23 20.67
C GLU A 483 7.93 15.05 19.95
N ARG A 484 7.36 14.57 18.84
CA ARG A 484 7.94 13.52 17.98
C ARG A 484 9.01 14.03 17.01
N GLY A 485 9.28 15.34 17.01
CA GLY A 485 10.36 15.96 16.23
C GLY A 485 9.94 16.55 14.88
N PHE A 486 8.65 16.59 14.55
CA PHE A 486 8.17 17.41 13.45
C PHE A 486 8.31 18.89 13.80
N LYS A 487 8.71 19.72 12.84
CA LYS A 487 9.00 21.14 13.03
C LYS A 487 7.87 22.03 12.54
N LYS A 488 7.11 21.58 11.54
CA LYS A 488 6.01 22.32 10.91
C LYS A 488 4.82 21.40 10.64
N PRO A 489 4.17 20.84 11.69
CA PRO A 489 2.92 20.12 11.53
C PRO A 489 1.80 21.09 11.16
N VAL A 490 1.12 20.82 10.05
CA VAL A 490 0.00 21.62 9.53
C VAL A 490 -1.31 20.86 9.71
N LEU A 491 -2.29 21.53 10.30
CA LEU A 491 -3.66 21.04 10.42
C LEU A 491 -4.39 21.22 9.08
N LEU A 492 -4.95 20.13 8.55
CA LEU A 492 -5.99 20.19 7.53
C LEU A 492 -7.35 20.14 8.22
N LEU A 493 -7.93 21.32 8.48
CA LEU A 493 -9.27 21.47 9.03
C LEU A 493 -10.27 21.34 7.88
N HIS A 494 -11.00 20.23 7.83
CA HIS A 494 -11.59 19.77 6.57
C HIS A 494 -13.08 19.48 6.67
N PRO A 495 -13.94 20.50 6.84
CA PRO A 495 -15.39 20.31 6.85
C PRO A 495 -15.89 19.64 5.56
N LEU A 496 -16.81 18.69 5.71
CA LEU A 496 -17.56 18.11 4.59
C LEU A 496 -18.58 19.12 4.07
N GLY A 497 -18.67 19.25 2.74
CA GLY A 497 -19.55 20.21 2.06
C GLY A 497 -20.37 19.65 0.91
N GLY A 498 -20.39 18.33 0.69
CA GLY A 498 -21.44 17.69 -0.09
C GLY A 498 -22.75 17.60 0.70
N TRP A 499 -23.70 16.80 0.20
CA TRP A 499 -24.99 16.58 0.84
C TRP A 499 -24.85 16.14 2.31
N THR A 500 -25.66 16.73 3.18
CA THR A 500 -25.85 16.38 4.59
C THR A 500 -27.33 16.32 4.89
N LYS A 501 -27.73 15.54 5.92
CA LYS A 501 -29.14 15.43 6.34
C LYS A 501 -29.69 16.76 6.85
N ASP A 502 -31.01 16.92 6.79
CA ASP A 502 -31.72 18.18 7.02
C ASP A 502 -31.52 18.83 8.40
N ASP A 503 -31.23 18.02 9.45
CA ASP A 503 -31.03 18.53 10.81
C ASP A 503 -29.56 18.87 11.14
N ASP A 504 -28.62 18.66 10.21
CA ASP A 504 -27.24 19.12 10.35
C ASP A 504 -27.13 20.64 10.08
N VAL A 505 -26.15 21.29 10.71
CA VAL A 505 -25.92 22.74 10.51
C VAL A 505 -25.46 23.00 9.06
N PRO A 506 -26.08 23.96 8.33
CA PRO A 506 -25.71 24.27 6.95
C PRO A 506 -24.22 24.60 6.78
N LEU A 507 -23.67 24.26 5.61
CA LEU A 507 -22.24 24.43 5.31
C LEU A 507 -21.76 25.86 5.49
N GLU A 508 -22.49 26.84 4.95
CA GLU A 508 -22.15 28.27 5.06
C GLU A 508 -22.01 28.72 6.52
N VAL A 509 -22.91 28.28 7.40
CA VAL A 509 -22.90 28.59 8.82
C VAL A 509 -21.72 27.92 9.50
N ARG A 510 -21.40 26.68 9.15
CA ARG A 510 -20.22 25.98 9.67
C ARG A 510 -18.93 26.68 9.26
N ILE A 511 -18.79 27.09 8.00
CA ILE A 511 -17.60 27.81 7.53
C ILE A 511 -17.44 29.14 8.26
N LEU A 512 -18.52 29.91 8.45
CA LEU A 512 -18.47 31.14 9.25
C LEU A 512 -18.03 30.86 10.69
N GLN A 513 -18.57 29.81 11.31
CA GLN A 513 -18.21 29.40 12.67
C GLN A 513 -16.73 28.98 12.76
N HIS A 514 -16.22 28.21 11.79
CA HIS A 514 -14.82 27.80 11.77
C HIS A 514 -13.87 28.98 11.54
N LYS A 515 -14.28 29.98 10.75
CA LYS A 515 -13.54 31.24 10.61
C LYS A 515 -13.48 32.01 11.92
N ALA A 516 -14.57 32.04 12.70
CA ALA A 516 -14.56 32.65 14.02
C ALA A 516 -13.58 31.93 14.96
N VAL A 517 -13.57 30.61 14.98
CA VAL A 517 -12.61 29.80 15.78
C VAL A 517 -11.15 30.12 15.42
N LEU A 518 -10.84 30.32 14.14
CA LEU A 518 -9.51 30.72 13.68
C LEU A 518 -9.19 32.18 14.02
N ALA A 519 -10.17 33.09 13.92
CA ALA A 519 -10.01 34.50 14.26
C ALA A 519 -9.70 34.70 15.76
N GLU A 520 -10.37 33.92 16.61
CA GLU A 520 -10.13 33.87 18.06
C GLU A 520 -8.84 33.11 18.43
N ARG A 521 -8.10 32.59 17.44
CA ARG A 521 -6.85 31.83 17.62
C ARG A 521 -6.97 30.62 18.55
N VAL A 522 -8.18 30.08 18.69
CA VAL A 522 -8.40 28.76 19.33
C VAL A 522 -7.64 27.69 18.55
N LEU A 523 -7.60 27.82 17.23
CA LEU A 523 -6.67 27.11 16.35
C LEU A 523 -5.75 28.12 15.69
N ASP A 524 -4.46 27.81 15.59
CA ASP A 524 -3.49 28.71 14.98
C ASP A 524 -3.73 28.81 13.45
N PRO A 525 -4.07 30.01 12.92
CA PRO A 525 -4.32 30.18 11.49
C PRO A 525 -3.07 29.97 10.62
N ASP A 526 -1.87 30.20 11.15
CA ASP A 526 -0.62 30.08 10.38
C ASP A 526 -0.24 28.61 10.15
N SER A 527 -0.65 27.72 11.05
CA SER A 527 -0.47 26.27 10.93
C SER A 527 -1.74 25.53 10.51
N THR A 528 -2.76 26.20 10.00
CA THR A 528 -4.06 25.59 9.65
C THR A 528 -4.49 25.91 8.23
N VAL A 529 -4.83 24.86 7.47
CA VAL A 529 -5.49 24.95 6.17
C VAL A 529 -6.97 24.59 6.34
N LEU A 530 -7.85 25.59 6.23
CA LEU A 530 -9.29 25.38 6.10
C LEU A 530 -9.65 25.11 4.64
N ALA A 531 -10.25 23.95 4.36
CA ALA A 531 -10.74 23.56 3.03
C ALA A 531 -12.03 22.74 3.14
N ILE A 532 -12.84 22.72 2.08
CA ILE A 532 -14.10 21.97 2.00
C ILE A 532 -13.87 20.66 1.26
N PHE A 533 -14.29 19.56 1.87
CA PHE A 533 -14.29 18.24 1.24
C PHE A 533 -15.62 18.03 0.50
N PRO A 534 -15.63 17.80 -0.83
CA PRO A 534 -16.86 17.84 -1.64
C PRO A 534 -17.75 16.60 -1.55
N SER A 535 -17.32 15.53 -0.88
CA SER A 535 -18.09 14.28 -0.80
C SER A 535 -19.44 14.48 -0.12
N PRO A 536 -20.51 13.83 -0.62
CA PRO A 536 -21.71 13.60 0.16
C PRO A 536 -21.40 12.84 1.46
N MET A 537 -22.12 13.16 2.54
CA MET A 537 -22.08 12.44 3.80
C MET A 537 -23.04 11.26 3.75
N MET A 538 -22.54 10.05 3.91
CA MET A 538 -23.36 8.84 3.86
C MET A 538 -23.94 8.49 5.24
N TYR A 539 -23.29 8.88 6.33
CA TYR A 539 -23.57 8.43 7.68
C TYR A 539 -23.39 6.91 7.86
N ALA A 540 -22.40 6.32 7.19
CA ALA A 540 -22.14 4.87 7.19
C ALA A 540 -21.06 4.42 8.21
N GLY A 541 -20.81 5.23 9.25
CA GLY A 541 -20.00 4.84 10.41
C GLY A 541 -18.61 4.28 10.06
N PRO A 542 -18.25 3.07 10.55
CA PRO A 542 -16.95 2.43 10.29
C PRO A 542 -16.63 2.17 8.80
N THR A 543 -17.64 2.04 7.94
CA THR A 543 -17.45 1.91 6.49
C THR A 543 -17.03 3.25 5.90
N GLU A 544 -17.73 4.33 6.24
CA GLU A 544 -17.48 5.65 5.68
C GLU A 544 -16.23 6.33 6.26
N VAL A 545 -15.87 6.09 7.51
CA VAL A 545 -14.66 6.72 8.08
C VAL A 545 -13.38 6.28 7.35
N GLN A 546 -13.35 5.07 6.77
CA GLN A 546 -12.28 4.63 5.87
C GLN A 546 -12.20 5.50 4.61
N TRP A 547 -13.35 5.82 4.00
CA TRP A 547 -13.44 6.73 2.86
C TRP A 547 -12.95 8.15 3.21
N HIS A 548 -13.36 8.66 4.38
CA HIS A 548 -12.89 9.96 4.86
C HIS A 548 -11.38 9.99 5.09
N ALA A 549 -10.79 8.91 5.60
CA ALA A 549 -9.35 8.77 5.80
C ALA A 549 -8.60 8.67 4.46
N LYS A 550 -9.04 7.78 3.56
CA LYS A 550 -8.46 7.57 2.23
C LYS A 550 -8.43 8.87 1.40
N CYS A 551 -9.52 9.64 1.41
CA CYS A 551 -9.57 10.92 0.70
C CYS A 551 -8.52 11.93 1.21
N ARG A 552 -8.25 11.92 2.52
CA ARG A 552 -7.27 12.83 3.14
C ARG A 552 -5.85 12.36 2.89
N MET A 553 -5.62 11.05 2.87
CA MET A 553 -4.37 10.45 2.39
C MET A 553 -4.10 10.85 0.92
N ASN A 554 -5.13 10.80 0.05
CA ASN A 554 -5.03 11.27 -1.33
C ASN A 554 -4.75 12.79 -1.43
N ALA A 555 -5.20 13.59 -0.47
CA ALA A 555 -4.86 15.02 -0.36
C ALA A 555 -3.49 15.30 0.29
N GLY A 556 -2.74 14.29 0.71
CA GLY A 556 -1.40 14.42 1.28
C GLY A 556 -1.33 14.49 2.81
N ALA A 557 -2.42 14.18 3.52
CA ALA A 557 -2.36 13.95 4.96
C ALA A 557 -1.58 12.67 5.27
N ASN A 558 -0.72 12.72 6.28
CA ASN A 558 0.02 11.57 6.80
C ASN A 558 -0.40 11.18 8.23
N HIS A 559 -1.24 12.00 8.87
CA HIS A 559 -1.91 11.65 10.12
C HIS A 559 -3.41 11.94 10.01
N TYR A 560 -4.24 11.13 10.66
CA TYR A 560 -5.69 11.28 10.65
C TYR A 560 -6.27 11.14 12.05
N ILE A 561 -6.92 12.21 12.52
CA ILE A 561 -7.58 12.21 13.82
C ILE A 561 -8.95 11.53 13.65
N VAL A 562 -9.21 10.50 14.46
CA VAL A 562 -10.50 9.80 14.48
C VAL A 562 -11.15 9.87 15.86
N GLY A 563 -12.41 10.31 15.87
CA GLY A 563 -13.28 10.47 17.04
C GLY A 563 -13.97 9.21 17.56
N ARG A 564 -14.77 9.39 18.62
CA ARG A 564 -15.86 8.47 19.00
C ARG A 564 -16.98 8.56 17.95
N ASP A 565 -17.54 7.41 17.58
CA ASP A 565 -18.64 7.26 16.62
C ASP A 565 -18.47 8.10 15.32
N PRO A 566 -17.32 7.96 14.63
CA PRO A 566 -17.06 8.75 13.44
C PRO A 566 -18.03 8.33 12.33
N ALA A 567 -18.60 9.33 11.65
CA ALA A 567 -19.62 9.14 10.63
C ALA A 567 -20.89 8.39 11.08
N GLY A 568 -21.14 8.30 12.39
CA GLY A 568 -22.35 7.68 12.92
C GLY A 568 -23.58 8.58 12.93
N LEU A 569 -24.72 7.94 13.13
CA LEU A 569 -26.03 8.53 13.43
C LEU A 569 -26.77 7.64 14.46
N PRO A 570 -27.79 8.16 15.15
CA PRO A 570 -28.71 7.34 15.90
C PRO A 570 -29.40 6.30 15.01
N HIS A 571 -29.68 5.11 15.54
CA HIS A 571 -30.43 4.10 14.83
C HIS A 571 -31.85 4.62 14.50
N PRO A 572 -32.33 4.50 13.25
CA PRO A 572 -33.62 5.05 12.84
C PRO A 572 -34.85 4.55 13.62
N ALA A 573 -34.75 3.39 14.30
CA ALA A 573 -35.82 2.85 15.15
C ALA A 573 -35.83 3.44 16.58
N GLY A 574 -34.84 4.26 16.94
CA GLY A 574 -34.78 4.96 18.23
C GLY A 574 -34.07 4.23 19.37
N ASP A 575 -33.41 3.11 19.10
CA ASP A 575 -32.79 2.17 20.06
C ASP A 575 -31.30 2.41 20.35
N GLY A 576 -30.81 3.65 20.18
CA GLY A 576 -29.43 4.04 20.49
C GLY A 576 -28.63 4.48 19.27
N ASP A 577 -27.30 4.38 19.34
CA ASP A 577 -26.39 4.69 18.23
C ASP A 577 -26.43 3.55 17.19
N LEU A 578 -26.40 3.87 15.87
CA LEU A 578 -26.41 2.84 14.81
C LEU A 578 -25.15 1.97 14.83
N TYR A 579 -24.03 2.53 15.27
CA TYR A 579 -22.74 1.86 15.31
C TYR A 579 -22.18 1.86 16.72
N ASP A 580 -21.40 0.84 17.07
CA ASP A 580 -20.60 0.92 18.29
C ASP A 580 -19.61 2.09 18.15
N PRO A 581 -19.59 3.02 19.12
CA PRO A 581 -18.78 4.23 19.04
C PRO A 581 -17.26 4.01 18.91
N ARG A 582 -16.77 2.80 19.18
CA ARG A 582 -15.35 2.43 19.11
C ARG A 582 -14.99 1.83 17.75
N HIS A 583 -15.95 1.29 17.00
CA HIS A 583 -15.68 0.51 15.79
C HIS A 583 -14.98 1.33 14.71
N GLY A 584 -15.31 2.61 14.53
CA GLY A 584 -14.67 3.43 13.50
C GLY A 584 -13.15 3.53 13.67
N ALA A 585 -12.68 3.78 14.91
CA ALA A 585 -11.25 3.85 15.20
C ALA A 585 -10.56 2.47 15.12
N MET A 586 -11.24 1.39 15.54
CA MET A 586 -10.70 0.03 15.45
C MET A 586 -10.56 -0.44 14.00
N VAL A 587 -11.58 -0.22 13.18
CA VAL A 587 -11.59 -0.58 11.75
C VAL A 587 -10.51 0.18 11.01
N LEU A 588 -10.36 1.49 11.23
CA LEU A 588 -9.32 2.27 10.57
C LEU A 588 -7.90 1.76 10.83
N LYS A 589 -7.61 1.31 12.06
CA LYS A 589 -6.27 0.80 12.42
C LYS A 589 -5.90 -0.50 11.71
N MET A 590 -6.89 -1.28 11.28
CA MET A 590 -6.69 -2.55 10.58
C MET A 590 -7.07 -2.51 9.09
N ALA A 591 -7.51 -1.35 8.60
CA ALA A 591 -8.02 -1.22 7.24
C ALA A 591 -6.88 -1.35 6.20
N PRO A 592 -6.97 -2.31 5.28
CA PRO A 592 -5.97 -2.45 4.22
C PRO A 592 -5.97 -1.22 3.30
N GLY A 593 -4.81 -0.90 2.74
CA GLY A 593 -4.64 0.20 1.79
C GLY A 593 -4.57 1.60 2.41
N LEU A 594 -4.49 1.73 3.74
CA LEU A 594 -4.28 3.00 4.47
C LEU A 594 -2.90 3.10 5.13
N ASN A 595 -1.92 2.31 4.68
CA ASN A 595 -0.60 2.17 5.32
C ASN A 595 0.21 3.48 5.37
N ASP A 596 -0.10 4.44 4.50
CA ASP A 596 0.59 5.75 4.43
C ASP A 596 0.00 6.78 5.42
N LEU A 597 -1.00 6.40 6.20
CA LEU A 597 -1.74 7.28 7.11
C LEU A 597 -1.65 6.76 8.55
N GLU A 598 -1.05 7.55 9.44
CA GLU A 598 -1.05 7.24 10.87
C GLU A 598 -2.38 7.65 11.52
N ILE A 599 -3.06 6.69 12.14
CA ILE A 599 -4.35 6.94 12.80
C ILE A 599 -4.11 7.43 14.24
N ILE A 600 -4.57 8.65 14.55
CA ILE A 600 -4.50 9.26 15.87
C ILE A 600 -5.87 9.09 16.55
N PRO A 601 -6.01 8.15 17.49
CA PRO A 601 -7.28 7.89 18.14
C PRO A 601 -7.66 9.01 19.12
N PHE A 602 -8.95 9.28 19.20
CA PHE A 602 -9.52 10.19 20.18
C PHE A 602 -9.21 9.78 21.61
N ARG A 603 -8.86 10.75 22.44
CA ARG A 603 -9.06 10.68 23.89
C ARG A 603 -10.32 11.45 24.21
N VAL A 604 -11.25 10.83 24.95
CA VAL A 604 -12.53 11.44 25.30
C VAL A 604 -12.25 12.79 25.97
N ALA A 605 -12.79 13.88 25.43
CA ALA A 605 -12.69 15.21 26.01
C ALA A 605 -14.05 15.63 26.59
N ALA A 606 -14.05 16.15 27.82
CA ALA A 606 -15.23 16.62 28.54
C ALA A 606 -14.88 17.90 29.29
N TYR A 607 -15.90 18.66 29.71
CA TYR A 607 -15.67 19.89 30.46
C TYR A 607 -15.32 19.53 31.90
N ASP A 608 -14.12 19.88 32.34
CA ASP A 608 -13.63 19.57 33.68
C ASP A 608 -13.99 20.73 34.61
N THR A 609 -15.01 20.49 35.43
CA THR A 609 -15.58 21.48 36.36
C THR A 609 -14.60 21.91 37.44
N SER A 610 -13.58 21.09 37.73
CA SER A 610 -12.55 21.41 38.73
C SER A 610 -11.56 22.49 38.25
N VAL A 611 -11.31 22.55 36.94
CA VAL A 611 -10.36 23.49 36.32
C VAL A 611 -11.02 24.51 35.39
N GLY A 612 -12.34 24.42 35.20
CA GLY A 612 -13.13 25.35 34.41
C GLY A 612 -12.75 25.36 32.92
N LYS A 613 -12.39 24.20 32.34
CA LYS A 613 -12.01 24.10 30.92
C LYS A 613 -12.18 22.68 30.39
N MET A 614 -12.16 22.52 29.06
CA MET A 614 -12.12 21.20 28.43
C MET A 614 -10.81 20.46 28.76
N ALA A 615 -10.93 19.21 29.20
CA ALA A 615 -9.80 18.32 29.46
C ALA A 615 -10.10 16.90 29.00
N PHE A 616 -9.06 16.06 28.89
CA PHE A 616 -9.24 14.65 28.62
C PHE A 616 -9.88 13.95 29.82
N PHE A 617 -10.96 13.23 29.58
CA PHE A 617 -11.71 12.47 30.56
C PHE A 617 -10.80 11.47 31.28
N ASP A 618 -10.85 11.51 32.59
CA ASP A 618 -10.14 10.62 33.49
C ASP A 618 -11.17 9.82 34.30
N PRO A 619 -11.25 8.49 34.10
CA PRO A 619 -12.25 7.66 34.76
C PRO A 619 -12.09 7.62 36.28
N THR A 620 -10.92 7.98 36.82
CA THR A 620 -10.68 8.01 38.28
C THR A 620 -11.37 9.17 38.98
N ARG A 621 -11.74 10.21 38.24
CA ARG A 621 -12.35 11.45 38.74
C ARG A 621 -13.57 11.84 37.90
N LYS A 622 -14.41 10.84 37.56
CA LYS A 622 -15.55 11.01 36.64
C LYS A 622 -16.51 12.15 37.04
N GLU A 623 -16.67 12.38 38.34
CA GLU A 623 -17.62 13.36 38.91
C GLU A 623 -17.23 14.80 38.55
N ASP A 624 -15.95 15.03 38.24
CA ASP A 624 -15.44 16.34 37.86
C ASP A 624 -15.74 16.70 36.40
N PHE A 625 -16.19 15.72 35.59
CA PHE A 625 -16.40 15.90 34.16
C PHE A 625 -17.86 16.00 33.75
N ASP A 626 -18.19 17.08 33.05
CA ASP A 626 -19.49 17.31 32.43
C ASP A 626 -19.46 17.03 30.92
N PHE A 627 -20.38 16.18 30.47
CA PHE A 627 -20.54 15.80 29.06
C PHE A 627 -21.67 16.61 28.43
N ILE A 628 -21.32 17.50 27.50
CA ILE A 628 -22.29 18.36 26.82
C ILE A 628 -22.63 17.78 25.45
N SER A 629 -23.86 17.26 25.31
CA SER A 629 -24.37 16.74 24.04
C SER A 629 -24.86 17.86 23.12
N GLY A 630 -24.99 17.57 21.82
CA GLY A 630 -25.57 18.51 20.84
C GLY A 630 -27.03 18.89 21.14
N THR A 631 -27.79 18.04 21.83
CA THR A 631 -29.13 18.37 22.34
C THR A 631 -29.04 19.38 23.48
N ARG A 632 -28.14 19.16 24.44
CA ARG A 632 -27.91 20.10 25.54
C ARG A 632 -27.38 21.45 25.07
N MET A 633 -26.52 21.49 24.05
CA MET A 633 -26.11 22.76 23.41
C MET A 633 -27.30 23.52 22.80
N ARG A 634 -28.27 22.82 22.19
CA ARG A 634 -29.49 23.45 21.66
C ARG A 634 -30.37 24.03 22.78
N ASP A 635 -30.50 23.31 23.89
CA ASP A 635 -31.25 23.77 25.05
C ASP A 635 -30.57 24.99 25.71
N LEU A 636 -29.24 24.95 25.84
CA LEU A 636 -28.43 26.05 26.35
C LEU A 636 -28.52 27.30 25.44
N ARG A 637 -28.55 27.12 24.12
CA ARG A 637 -28.81 28.24 23.18
C ARG A 637 -30.16 28.90 23.42
N ALA A 638 -31.21 28.12 23.69
CA ALA A 638 -32.53 28.66 24.00
C ALA A 638 -32.54 29.47 25.30
N VAL A 639 -31.67 29.12 26.25
CA VAL A 639 -31.42 29.85 27.49
C VAL A 639 -30.59 31.12 27.25
N PHE A 640 -29.53 31.05 26.42
CA PHE A 640 -28.69 32.19 26.06
C PHE A 640 -29.47 33.28 25.33
N LEU A 641 -30.30 32.89 24.35
CA LEU A 641 -31.16 33.82 23.61
C LEU A 641 -32.19 34.53 24.51
N LYS A 642 -32.51 33.96 25.68
CA LYS A 642 -33.40 34.57 26.67
C LYS A 642 -32.66 35.44 27.70
N LEU A 643 -31.40 35.13 28.01
CA LEU A 643 -30.64 35.77 29.10
C LEU A 643 -29.56 36.77 28.62
N GLY A 644 -29.16 36.73 27.35
CA GLY A 644 -28.08 37.57 26.81
C GLY A 644 -26.75 37.37 27.56
N ASP A 645 -26.03 38.46 27.81
CA ASP A 645 -24.73 38.46 28.51
C ASP A 645 -24.78 37.98 29.97
N ASN A 646 -25.98 37.76 30.53
CA ASN A 646 -26.16 37.24 31.89
C ASN A 646 -26.18 35.69 31.96
N ALA A 647 -25.98 35.00 30.86
CA ALA A 647 -25.90 33.54 30.84
C ALA A 647 -24.58 33.06 31.48
N PRO A 648 -24.59 32.00 32.33
CA PRO A 648 -23.38 31.51 32.97
C PRO A 648 -22.35 31.01 31.94
N LEU A 649 -21.24 31.76 31.80
CA LEU A 649 -20.18 31.58 30.80
C LEU A 649 -19.59 30.16 30.74
N GLY A 650 -19.51 29.45 31.87
CA GLY A 650 -18.91 28.10 31.94
C GLY A 650 -19.63 27.03 31.11
N ALA A 651 -20.90 27.25 30.74
CA ALA A 651 -21.64 26.35 29.84
C ALA A 651 -21.47 26.73 28.35
N PHE A 652 -20.85 27.88 28.05
CA PHE A 652 -20.65 28.43 26.71
C PHE A 652 -19.16 28.51 26.31
N GLU A 653 -18.23 28.33 27.25
CA GLU A 653 -16.80 28.06 27.01
C GLU A 653 -16.51 26.62 26.53
N THR A 654 -17.54 25.85 26.14
CA THR A 654 -17.44 24.42 25.78
C THR A 654 -17.40 24.13 24.29
#